data_AF-A0A1M6ETY9-F1
#
_entry.id   AF-A0A1M6ETY9-F1
#
_cell.length_a   1.000
_cell.length_b   1.000
_cell.length_c   1.000
_cell.angle_alpha   90.00
_cell.angle_beta   90.00
_cell.angle_gamma   90.00
#
_symmetry.space_group_name_H-M   'P 1'
#
loop_
_entity.id
_entity.type
_entity.pdbx_description
1 polymer ?
#
loop_
_entity_poly.entity_id
_entity_poly.type
_entity_poly.pdbx_seq_one_letter_code
_entity_poly.pdbx_strand_id
1 'polypeptide(L)'
;MKIKMNLMTKLMAYFLALIIIPVSVLGLYSYTSAEKALVEKAEALLLAVLEGGARDLTTEKKNIENLGSIFNSLPEIESYAIELGKGQVSENTVRLAQKTTAQFRKSIEIISEDILITNNQGKVVMDSTGGANAGMDLSGREYFRESMTGKALWSEVLQSKITGNPVIVHSIPLKTDTGDIVGIVAIAIKFEAFSKWVAMMKAGESGYGYLVDKNGLVLYHPVKDKILKENLLETAAGSLKEQVVHMTQGGKGSGLYTYNGENKLNMYMPVGNWSLAVNIPTEEYMKEVNSIKRSSLIVGLLSALIGAFVAFFAARQITNPIKHLMELMGKAEAGDLTVAAKVKAKDEIGDLAASFNHMIQGQREAMVQVLDAANQVGSAAQQASSISQEMSASAESQTASLEELTTAMNEMSSSIGQVAANISQMAGNVGSVSSAMEELGKSAEEVARSTEDTSATIVDVTTSIQQMNTSIEQAASNAHKASGEAKNTVLVAEEGKTAVGHTITEMDQINKAMANLTDAIKGLGKAAIQIGDIVEVIDDIAEQTNLLALNAAIEAARAGEHGKGFAVVAGAIGNLAEKSSDATKDITNLIKQIQEEVNNAIETTHSGAKQVENGVNLVKDTGTALDKIFVAIERTTKMINDIAASTDEQAKASKAIMDAVEKVNELSMQVSAAVEEQASSIQDVILSMEKMNSLAQEVAGAAEEQSASSEEILATTENVNEVASEVSAGSEEVASTAQNLASQANSLLAIVSKFKIV
;
A
#
# COMPACT_ATOMS: atom_id res chain seq x y z
N MET A 1 32.49 -48.30 -64.24
CA MET A 1 32.08 -49.73 -64.11
C MET A 1 30.55 -49.76 -64.14
N LYS A 2 29.93 -50.03 -65.30
CA LYS A 2 28.45 -50.04 -65.45
C LYS A 2 27.92 -51.37 -64.91
N ILE A 3 27.38 -51.37 -63.70
CA ILE A 3 26.72 -52.54 -63.12
C ILE A 3 25.48 -52.84 -63.98
N LYS A 4 25.53 -53.89 -64.80
CA LYS A 4 24.38 -54.41 -65.56
C LYS A 4 23.45 -55.13 -64.57
N MET A 5 22.51 -54.39 -63.98
CA MET A 5 21.45 -54.97 -63.17
C MET A 5 20.43 -55.71 -64.04
N ASN A 6 20.04 -56.91 -63.60
CA ASN A 6 18.93 -57.69 -64.16
C ASN A 6 17.60 -56.92 -64.00
N LEU A 7 16.66 -57.10 -64.93
CA LEU A 7 15.37 -56.41 -65.02
C LEU A 7 14.60 -56.41 -63.68
N MET A 8 14.70 -57.50 -62.94
CA MET A 8 14.10 -57.71 -61.62
C MET A 8 14.57 -56.69 -60.55
N THR A 9 15.87 -56.38 -60.53
CA THR A 9 16.49 -55.56 -59.48
C THR A 9 16.27 -54.06 -59.71
N LYS A 10 15.94 -53.64 -60.94
CA LYS A 10 15.65 -52.23 -61.27
C LYS A 10 14.25 -51.78 -60.84
N LEU A 11 13.25 -52.67 -60.93
CA LEU A 11 11.86 -52.37 -60.57
C LEU A 11 11.65 -52.21 -59.06
N MET A 12 12.36 -52.97 -58.23
CA MET A 12 12.24 -52.86 -56.75
C MET A 12 12.77 -51.55 -56.18
N ALA A 13 13.80 -50.95 -56.78
CA ALA A 13 14.44 -49.75 -56.26
C ALA A 13 13.60 -48.47 -56.44
N TYR A 14 12.77 -48.39 -57.48
CA TYR A 14 11.96 -47.19 -57.77
C TYR A 14 10.71 -47.07 -56.87
N PHE A 15 10.07 -48.17 -56.49
CA PHE A 15 8.87 -48.13 -55.64
C PHE A 15 9.16 -47.80 -54.17
N LEU A 16 10.29 -48.24 -53.62
CA LEU A 16 10.71 -47.94 -52.25
C LEU A 16 11.09 -46.46 -52.04
N ALA A 17 11.62 -45.80 -53.07
CA ALA A 17 12.01 -44.40 -53.00
C ALA A 17 10.81 -43.42 -52.93
N LEU A 18 9.66 -43.80 -53.51
CA LEU A 18 8.47 -42.94 -53.62
C LEU A 18 7.65 -42.83 -52.32
N ILE A 19 7.81 -43.79 -51.40
CA ILE A 19 7.04 -43.88 -50.14
C ILE A 19 7.82 -43.33 -48.94
N ILE A 20 9.13 -43.61 -48.88
CA ILE A 20 9.95 -43.30 -47.69
C ILE A 20 10.27 -41.80 -47.57
N ILE A 21 10.42 -41.11 -48.71
CA ILE A 21 10.86 -39.71 -48.75
C ILE A 21 9.82 -38.73 -48.17
N PRO A 22 8.53 -38.75 -48.58
CA PRO A 22 7.53 -37.78 -48.08
C PRO A 22 7.19 -37.94 -46.60
N VAL A 23 7.09 -39.18 -46.10
CA VAL A 23 6.74 -39.49 -44.70
C VAL A 23 7.84 -39.03 -43.74
N SER A 24 9.10 -39.22 -44.13
CA SER A 24 10.26 -38.79 -43.33
C SER A 24 10.36 -37.26 -43.25
N VAL A 25 10.02 -36.54 -44.33
CA VAL A 25 10.03 -35.07 -44.37
C VAL A 25 8.94 -34.47 -43.47
N LEU A 26 7.71 -34.99 -43.52
CA LEU A 26 6.60 -34.54 -42.68
C LEU A 26 6.82 -34.79 -41.18
N GLY A 27 7.37 -35.95 -40.83
CA GLY A 27 7.70 -36.29 -39.45
C GLY A 27 8.79 -35.38 -38.87
N LEU A 28 9.83 -35.09 -39.66
CA LEU A 28 10.90 -34.19 -39.24
C LEU A 28 10.40 -32.75 -39.06
N TYR A 29 9.57 -32.25 -39.99
CA TYR A 29 8.97 -30.92 -39.91
C TYR A 29 8.07 -30.74 -38.68
N SER A 30 7.25 -31.75 -38.36
CA SER A 30 6.34 -31.68 -37.21
C SER A 30 7.08 -31.64 -35.87
N TYR A 31 8.17 -32.43 -35.76
CA TYR A 31 9.03 -32.43 -34.58
C TYR A 31 9.72 -31.07 -34.39
N THR A 32 10.35 -30.52 -35.43
CA THR A 32 11.08 -29.25 -35.32
C THR A 32 10.16 -28.05 -35.08
N SER A 33 8.95 -28.07 -35.64
CA SER A 33 7.94 -27.03 -35.40
C SER A 33 7.46 -27.02 -33.94
N ALA A 34 7.16 -28.20 -33.38
CA ALA A 34 6.71 -28.33 -31.98
C ALA A 34 7.81 -27.97 -30.97
N GLU A 35 9.05 -28.37 -31.24
CA GLU A 35 10.22 -28.01 -30.42
C GLU A 35 10.40 -26.48 -30.36
N LYS A 36 10.34 -25.80 -31.52
CA LYS A 36 10.51 -24.34 -31.59
C LYS A 36 9.42 -23.60 -30.81
N ALA A 37 8.15 -23.97 -30.97
CA ALA A 37 7.03 -23.31 -30.30
C ALA A 37 7.10 -23.43 -28.76
N LEU A 38 7.57 -24.57 -28.24
CA LEU A 38 7.70 -24.78 -26.80
C LEU A 38 8.90 -24.06 -26.19
N VAL A 39 10.01 -23.92 -26.93
CA VAL A 39 11.14 -23.07 -26.50
C VAL A 39 10.69 -21.61 -26.42
N GLU A 40 9.98 -21.08 -27.42
CA GLU A 40 9.46 -19.71 -27.39
C GLU A 40 8.51 -19.48 -26.20
N LYS A 41 7.63 -20.44 -25.91
CA LYS A 41 6.74 -20.38 -24.73
C LYS A 41 7.51 -20.42 -23.40
N ALA A 42 8.54 -21.25 -23.31
CA ALA A 42 9.39 -21.34 -22.12
C ALA A 42 10.21 -20.05 -21.90
N GLU A 43 10.77 -19.47 -22.96
CA GLU A 43 11.46 -18.18 -22.90
C GLU A 43 10.52 -17.05 -22.46
N ALA A 44 9.30 -16.99 -22.99
CA ALA A 44 8.30 -16.00 -22.59
C ALA A 44 7.92 -16.13 -21.10
N LEU A 45 7.74 -17.38 -20.61
CA LEU A 45 7.48 -17.64 -19.20
C LEU A 45 8.65 -17.20 -18.31
N LEU A 46 9.88 -17.56 -18.67
CA LEU A 46 11.07 -17.14 -17.93
C LEU A 46 11.21 -15.62 -17.92
N LEU A 47 10.99 -14.95 -19.06
CA LEU A 47 11.06 -13.49 -19.15
C LEU A 47 10.03 -12.82 -18.24
N ALA A 48 8.77 -13.28 -18.24
CA ALA A 48 7.72 -12.73 -17.39
C ALA A 48 8.04 -12.88 -15.90
N VAL A 49 8.53 -14.06 -15.47
CA VAL A 49 8.94 -14.30 -14.08
C VAL A 49 10.16 -13.44 -13.71
N LEU A 50 11.12 -13.31 -14.62
CA LEU A 50 12.34 -12.55 -14.42
C LEU A 50 12.09 -11.05 -14.31
N GLU A 51 11.29 -10.48 -15.22
CA GLU A 51 10.90 -9.07 -15.20
C GLU A 51 10.05 -8.74 -13.96
N GLY A 52 9.12 -9.62 -13.60
CA GLY A 52 8.35 -9.51 -12.36
C GLY A 52 9.26 -9.47 -11.13
N GLY A 53 10.15 -10.46 -10.99
CA GLY A 53 11.09 -10.52 -9.86
C GLY A 53 12.06 -9.32 -9.81
N ALA A 54 12.56 -8.86 -10.97
CA ALA A 54 13.43 -7.69 -11.05
C ALA A 54 12.71 -6.39 -10.67
N ARG A 55 11.44 -6.24 -11.10
CA ARG A 55 10.59 -5.10 -10.71
C ARG A 55 10.33 -5.09 -9.21
N ASP A 56 9.99 -6.23 -8.62
CA ASP A 56 9.70 -6.34 -7.19
C ASP A 56 10.94 -6.03 -6.35
N LEU A 57 12.11 -6.56 -6.72
CA LEU A 57 13.40 -6.24 -6.07
C LEU A 57 13.77 -4.74 -6.19
N THR A 58 13.53 -4.14 -7.36
CA THR A 58 13.80 -2.71 -7.59
C THR A 58 12.86 -1.82 -6.78
N THR A 59 11.59 -2.22 -6.71
CA THR A 59 10.56 -1.53 -5.91
C THR A 59 10.91 -1.58 -4.43
N GLU A 60 11.33 -2.74 -3.93
CA GLU A 60 11.70 -2.89 -2.52
C GLU A 60 12.95 -2.09 -2.16
N LYS A 61 13.95 -2.04 -3.05
CA LYS A 61 15.10 -1.14 -2.89
C LYS A 61 14.64 0.31 -2.78
N LYS A 62 13.77 0.77 -3.68
CA LYS A 62 13.25 2.14 -3.65
C LYS A 62 12.45 2.43 -2.38
N ASN A 63 11.66 1.47 -1.89
CA ASN A 63 10.94 1.60 -0.62
C ASN A 63 11.91 1.82 0.55
N ILE A 64 13.00 1.07 0.59
CA ILE A 64 14.02 1.21 1.64
C ILE A 64 14.80 2.54 1.51
N GLU A 65 15.10 2.98 0.29
CA GLU A 65 15.69 4.30 0.04
C GLU A 65 14.77 5.42 0.56
N ASN A 66 13.48 5.34 0.25
CA ASN A 66 12.49 6.30 0.72
C ASN A 66 12.39 6.30 2.24
N LEU A 67 12.35 5.12 2.87
CA LEU A 67 12.36 4.99 4.34
C LEU A 67 13.60 5.62 4.96
N GLY A 68 14.77 5.38 4.38
CA GLY A 68 16.00 5.99 4.87
C GLY A 68 16.04 7.51 4.68
N SER A 69 15.48 8.01 3.57
CA SER A 69 15.33 9.46 3.35
C SER A 69 14.39 10.10 4.38
N ILE A 70 13.24 9.46 4.64
CA ILE A 70 12.28 9.90 5.68
C ILE A 70 12.95 9.93 7.05
N PHE A 71 13.69 8.88 7.41
CA PHE A 71 14.41 8.82 8.67
C PHE A 71 15.42 9.97 8.81
N ASN A 72 16.17 10.25 7.74
CA ASN A 72 17.17 11.32 7.71
C ASN A 72 16.54 12.73 7.80
N SER A 73 15.27 12.89 7.41
CA SER A 73 14.52 14.14 7.48
C SER A 73 13.70 14.33 8.77
N LEU A 74 13.79 13.41 9.73
CA LEU A 74 13.07 13.57 11.00
C LEU A 74 13.71 14.72 11.81
N PRO A 75 12.90 15.63 12.42
CA PRO A 75 13.42 16.81 13.13
C PRO A 75 14.45 16.47 14.22
N GLU A 76 14.27 15.33 14.89
CA GLU A 76 15.16 14.84 15.93
C GLU A 76 16.53 14.42 15.37
N ILE A 77 16.55 13.83 14.17
CA ILE A 77 17.75 13.39 13.47
C ILE A 77 18.47 14.59 12.83
N GLU A 78 17.72 15.54 12.28
CA GLU A 78 18.24 16.80 11.75
C GLU A 78 18.88 17.65 12.86
N SER A 79 18.18 17.81 14.00
CA SER A 79 18.72 18.52 15.17
C SER A 79 20.00 17.86 15.68
N TYR A 80 20.04 16.53 15.68
CA TYR A 80 21.24 15.76 16.03
C TYR A 80 22.39 16.02 15.04
N ALA A 81 22.12 16.03 13.74
CA ALA A 81 23.12 16.34 12.72
C ALA A 81 23.72 17.74 12.90
N ILE A 82 22.88 18.75 13.15
CA ILE A 82 23.30 20.15 13.36
C ILE A 82 24.21 20.27 14.59
N GLU A 83 23.85 19.65 15.71
CA GLU A 83 24.68 19.68 16.92
C GLU A 83 25.97 18.86 16.76
N LEU A 84 25.91 17.72 16.07
CA LEU A 84 27.09 16.90 15.78
C LEU A 84 28.11 17.67 14.93
N GLY A 85 27.64 18.48 13.97
CA GLY A 85 28.49 19.39 13.18
C GLY A 85 29.20 20.46 14.00
N LYS A 86 28.64 20.85 15.16
CA LYS A 86 29.26 21.80 16.10
C LYS A 86 30.26 21.14 17.06
N GLY A 87 30.42 19.82 17.00
CA GLY A 87 31.37 19.05 17.82
C GLY A 87 30.90 18.75 19.24
N GLN A 88 29.68 19.16 19.62
CA GLN A 88 29.05 18.84 20.92
C GLN A 88 27.55 18.65 20.72
N VAL A 89 27.03 17.51 21.19
CA VAL A 89 25.59 17.20 21.17
C VAL A 89 25.06 17.18 22.60
N SER A 90 23.94 17.88 22.83
CA SER A 90 23.28 17.94 24.13
C SER A 90 22.69 16.58 24.52
N GLU A 91 22.66 16.29 25.81
CA GLU A 91 22.13 15.03 26.34
C GLU A 91 20.64 14.83 25.96
N ASN A 92 19.87 15.92 25.87
CA ASN A 92 18.49 15.89 25.42
C ASN A 92 18.35 15.51 23.94
N THR A 93 19.20 16.08 23.07
CA THR A 93 19.20 15.77 21.63
C THR A 93 19.63 14.34 21.37
N VAL A 94 20.66 13.85 22.07
CA VAL A 94 21.06 12.43 22.04
C VAL A 94 19.89 11.54 22.44
N ARG A 95 19.25 11.80 23.58
CA ARG A 95 18.13 10.99 24.10
C ARG A 95 16.96 10.93 23.12
N LEU A 96 16.62 12.06 22.51
CA LEU A 96 15.48 12.17 21.62
C LEU A 96 15.76 11.46 20.28
N ALA A 97 16.90 11.72 19.65
CA ALA A 97 17.32 11.03 18.42
C ALA A 97 17.51 9.51 18.64
N GLN A 98 18.04 9.10 19.79
CA GLN A 98 18.18 7.68 20.18
C GLN A 98 16.81 6.99 20.30
N LYS A 99 15.82 7.67 20.89
CA LYS A 99 14.43 7.17 20.97
C LYS A 99 13.79 7.08 19.59
N THR A 100 13.95 8.11 18.75
CA THR A 100 13.43 8.13 17.38
C THR A 100 14.04 7.01 16.53
N THR A 101 15.35 6.78 16.63
CA THR A 101 16.06 5.69 15.94
C THR A 101 15.54 4.32 16.36
N ALA A 102 15.33 4.09 17.65
CA ALA A 102 14.77 2.84 18.15
C ALA A 102 13.31 2.62 17.70
N GLN A 103 12.48 3.67 17.72
CA GLN A 103 11.09 3.61 17.25
C GLN A 103 11.01 3.35 15.75
N PHE A 104 11.84 4.02 14.96
CA PHE A 104 11.88 3.84 13.52
C PHE A 104 12.35 2.42 13.15
N ARG A 105 13.41 1.91 13.78
CA ARG A 105 13.83 0.51 13.55
C ARG A 105 12.73 -0.49 13.90
N LYS A 106 11.92 -0.24 14.92
CA LYS A 106 10.79 -1.10 15.26
C LYS A 106 9.73 -1.17 14.15
N SER A 107 9.50 -0.10 13.40
CA SER A 107 8.56 -0.12 12.27
C SER A 107 9.10 -0.91 11.07
N ILE A 108 10.43 -1.07 10.97
CA ILE A 108 11.10 -1.81 9.90
C ILE A 108 11.87 -3.05 10.42
N GLU A 109 11.45 -3.61 11.56
CA GLU A 109 12.19 -4.69 12.26
C GLU A 109 12.26 -5.99 11.43
N ILE A 110 11.26 -6.24 10.59
CA ILE A 110 11.20 -7.40 9.71
C ILE A 110 12.33 -7.36 8.68
N ILE A 111 12.66 -6.17 8.17
CA ILE A 111 13.61 -5.98 7.08
C ILE A 111 14.99 -5.52 7.56
N SER A 112 15.05 -4.74 8.65
CA SER A 112 16.30 -4.18 9.18
C SER A 112 16.83 -4.99 10.35
N GLU A 113 18.16 -5.10 10.41
CA GLU A 113 18.91 -5.55 11.57
C GLU A 113 19.10 -4.41 12.56
N ASP A 114 19.64 -3.27 12.09
CA ASP A 114 19.95 -2.10 12.92
C ASP A 114 20.01 -0.84 12.05
N ILE A 115 19.91 0.33 12.69
CA ILE A 115 20.16 1.64 12.08
C ILE A 115 21.28 2.29 12.88
N LEU A 116 22.39 2.57 12.21
CA LEU A 116 23.59 3.13 12.82
C LEU A 116 23.80 4.56 12.33
N ILE A 117 24.10 5.48 13.24
CA ILE A 117 24.53 6.83 12.89
C ILE A 117 26.00 6.98 13.29
N THR A 118 26.82 7.44 12.34
CA THR A 118 28.25 7.68 12.58
C THR A 118 28.56 9.16 12.70
N ASN A 119 29.73 9.48 13.26
CA ASN A 119 30.38 10.77 13.02
C ASN A 119 31.18 10.76 11.71
N ASN A 120 31.81 11.90 11.39
CA ASN A 120 32.67 12.09 10.21
C ASN A 120 33.97 11.25 10.22
N GLN A 121 34.32 10.64 11.35
CA GLN A 121 35.44 9.69 11.49
C GLN A 121 35.01 8.24 11.31
N GLY A 122 33.72 7.96 11.08
CA GLY A 122 33.17 6.62 10.89
C GLY A 122 32.97 5.84 12.19
N LYS A 123 33.02 6.49 13.36
CA LYS A 123 32.63 5.88 14.63
C LYS A 123 31.12 5.96 14.79
N VAL A 124 30.49 4.84 15.12
CA VAL A 124 29.08 4.79 15.50
C VAL A 124 28.90 5.60 16.78
N VAL A 125 28.05 6.62 16.72
CA VAL A 125 27.70 7.49 17.85
C VAL A 125 26.29 7.22 18.37
N MET A 126 25.46 6.56 17.55
CA MET A 126 24.09 6.18 17.88
C MET A 126 23.71 4.92 17.10
N ASP A 127 22.85 4.09 17.67
CA ASP A 127 22.26 2.92 16.99
C ASP A 127 20.78 2.78 17.34
N SER A 128 20.07 1.79 16.81
CA SER A 128 18.65 1.58 17.13
C SER A 128 18.39 0.73 18.39
N THR A 129 19.47 0.27 19.04
CA THR A 129 19.45 -0.63 20.21
C THR A 129 19.73 0.08 21.54
N GLY A 130 19.74 1.42 21.56
CA GLY A 130 19.99 2.20 22.77
C GLY A 130 21.46 2.53 23.02
N GLY A 131 22.32 2.42 22.00
CA GLY A 131 23.75 2.74 22.10
C GLY A 131 24.64 1.52 22.38
N ALA A 132 24.14 0.29 22.23
CA ALA A 132 24.91 -0.93 22.48
C ALA A 132 26.10 -1.11 21.51
N ASN A 133 26.04 -0.47 20.35
CA ASN A 133 27.04 -0.48 19.29
C ASN A 133 27.85 0.82 19.21
N ALA A 134 27.72 1.72 20.19
CA ALA A 134 28.48 2.97 20.26
C ALA A 134 30.00 2.70 20.29
N GLY A 135 30.76 3.50 19.52
CA GLY A 135 32.20 3.36 19.36
C GLY A 135 32.66 2.35 18.30
N MET A 136 31.73 1.57 17.71
CA MET A 136 32.04 0.66 16.60
C MET A 136 32.62 1.45 15.41
N ASP A 137 33.69 0.92 14.81
CA ASP A 137 34.39 1.56 13.70
C ASP A 137 33.90 1.07 12.33
N LEU A 138 33.32 1.97 11.55
CA LEU A 138 32.86 1.74 10.18
C LEU A 138 33.71 2.47 9.13
N SER A 139 34.77 3.20 9.52
CA SER A 139 35.60 4.00 8.60
C SER A 139 36.22 3.20 7.45
N GLY A 140 36.55 1.93 7.71
CA GLY A 140 37.09 1.01 6.71
C GLY A 140 36.06 0.47 5.70
N ARG A 141 34.76 0.70 5.91
CA ARG A 141 33.70 0.21 5.02
C ARG A 141 33.59 1.12 3.80
N GLU A 142 33.43 0.51 2.62
CA GLU A 142 33.29 1.25 1.36
C GLU A 142 32.08 2.19 1.36
N TYR A 143 30.92 1.69 1.82
CA TYR A 143 29.70 2.47 1.93
C TYR A 143 29.85 3.73 2.80
N PHE A 144 30.72 3.70 3.82
CA PHE A 144 31.02 4.87 4.63
C PHE A 144 31.79 5.92 3.82
N ARG A 145 32.92 5.52 3.21
CA ARG A 145 33.78 6.43 2.44
C ARG A 145 33.02 7.07 1.27
N GLU A 146 32.24 6.28 0.55
CA GLU A 146 31.45 6.75 -0.59
C GLU A 146 30.31 7.69 -0.15
N SER A 147 29.56 7.35 0.92
CA SER A 147 28.49 8.23 1.39
C SER A 147 28.98 9.52 2.03
N MET A 148 30.21 9.57 2.55
CA MET A 148 30.85 10.82 2.96
C MET A 148 31.15 11.77 1.78
N THR A 149 31.06 11.32 0.53
CA THR A 149 31.12 12.19 -0.67
C THR A 149 29.78 12.84 -1.04
N GLY A 150 28.71 12.50 -0.31
CA GLY A 150 27.38 13.10 -0.47
C GLY A 150 26.37 12.27 -1.24
N LYS A 151 26.67 11.01 -1.59
CA LYS A 151 25.78 10.09 -2.31
C LYS A 151 25.27 8.97 -1.40
N ALA A 152 23.98 8.68 -1.46
CA ALA A 152 23.46 7.45 -0.86
C ALA A 152 24.02 6.24 -1.63
N LEU A 153 24.35 5.16 -0.92
CA LEU A 153 24.95 3.97 -1.51
C LEU A 153 24.30 2.70 -0.96
N TRP A 154 24.13 1.72 -1.83
CA TRP A 154 23.88 0.33 -1.44
C TRP A 154 25.22 -0.41 -1.35
N SER A 155 25.52 -0.99 -0.19
CA SER A 155 26.67 -1.87 -0.06
C SER A 155 26.48 -3.19 -0.80
N GLU A 156 27.58 -3.90 -1.02
CA GLU A 156 27.51 -5.34 -1.31
C GLU A 156 27.00 -6.12 -0.10
N VAL A 157 26.68 -7.39 -0.30
CA VAL A 157 26.37 -8.28 0.82
C VAL A 157 27.63 -8.45 1.65
N LEU A 158 27.55 -8.06 2.91
CA LEU A 158 28.66 -8.06 3.83
C LEU A 158 28.27 -8.72 5.14
N GLN A 159 29.24 -9.25 5.84
CA GLN A 159 29.01 -9.79 7.16
C GLN A 159 28.82 -8.63 8.16
N SER A 160 27.71 -8.66 8.89
CA SER A 160 27.43 -7.69 9.95
C SER A 160 28.48 -7.77 11.04
N LYS A 161 28.98 -6.61 11.50
CA LYS A 161 29.85 -6.53 12.68
C LYS A 161 29.10 -6.73 14.00
N ILE A 162 27.76 -6.68 13.97
CA ILE A 162 26.89 -6.80 15.14
C ILE A 162 26.55 -8.28 15.35
N THR A 163 25.99 -8.92 14.33
CA THR A 163 25.42 -10.29 14.46
C THR A 163 26.26 -11.37 13.80
N GLY A 164 27.19 -11.01 12.89
CA GLY A 164 27.85 -11.96 12.02
C GLY A 164 26.97 -12.49 10.89
N ASN A 165 25.70 -12.05 10.78
CA ASN A 165 24.80 -12.44 9.71
C ASN A 165 25.07 -11.61 8.44
N PRO A 166 24.70 -12.14 7.26
CA PRO A 166 24.77 -11.39 6.02
C PRO A 166 23.77 -10.24 5.99
N VAL A 167 24.25 -9.04 5.73
CA VAL A 167 23.45 -7.82 5.62
C VAL A 167 23.83 -7.03 4.38
N ILE A 168 22.90 -6.20 3.93
CA ILE A 168 23.12 -5.16 2.94
C ILE A 168 22.91 -3.83 3.65
N VAL A 169 23.85 -2.90 3.53
CA VAL A 169 23.75 -1.60 4.17
C VAL A 169 23.33 -0.57 3.13
N HIS A 170 22.22 0.11 3.39
CA HIS A 170 21.89 1.35 2.69
C HIS A 170 22.44 2.51 3.51
N SER A 171 23.48 3.18 2.99
CA SER A 171 24.12 4.32 3.65
C SER A 171 23.66 5.63 3.03
N ILE A 172 23.32 6.59 3.88
CA ILE A 172 22.80 7.91 3.52
C ILE A 172 23.66 8.96 4.21
N PRO A 173 24.13 10.00 3.50
CA PRO A 173 24.87 11.10 4.13
C PRO A 173 24.00 11.84 5.15
N LEU A 174 24.49 11.99 6.38
CA LEU A 174 23.87 12.82 7.40
C LEU A 174 24.38 14.26 7.21
N LYS A 175 23.46 15.17 6.85
CA LYS A 175 23.79 16.56 6.48
C LYS A 175 23.24 17.53 7.52
N THR A 176 23.94 18.63 7.75
CA THR A 176 23.43 19.81 8.45
C THR A 176 22.48 20.62 7.56
N ASP A 177 21.82 21.62 8.15
CA ASP A 177 21.06 22.67 7.46
C ASP A 177 21.91 23.46 6.43
N THR A 178 23.22 23.60 6.69
CA THR A 178 24.19 24.20 5.77
C THR A 178 24.63 23.27 4.63
N GLY A 179 24.26 21.98 4.68
CA GLY A 179 24.63 20.96 3.69
C GLY A 179 25.94 20.23 3.99
N ASP A 180 26.60 20.52 5.11
CA ASP A 180 27.85 19.86 5.52
C ASP A 180 27.58 18.41 5.96
N ILE A 181 28.41 17.48 5.49
CA ILE A 181 28.27 16.05 5.83
C ILE A 181 28.99 15.77 7.14
N VAL A 182 28.24 15.49 8.19
CA VAL A 182 28.74 15.29 9.56
C VAL A 182 28.86 13.82 9.95
N GLY A 183 28.41 12.92 9.07
CA GLY A 183 28.44 11.48 9.25
C GLY A 183 27.54 10.78 8.23
N ILE A 184 27.18 9.54 8.52
CA ILE A 184 26.19 8.80 7.72
C ILE A 184 25.14 8.16 8.62
N VAL A 185 23.96 7.95 8.07
CA VAL A 185 23.00 6.95 8.53
C VAL A 185 23.27 5.67 7.74
N ALA A 186 23.50 4.55 8.42
CA ALA A 186 23.69 3.24 7.84
C ALA A 186 22.57 2.31 8.31
N ILE A 187 21.63 2.01 7.40
CA ILE A 187 20.55 1.06 7.66
C ILE A 187 21.05 -0.33 7.26
N ALA A 188 21.31 -1.18 8.25
CA ALA A 188 21.70 -2.57 8.02
C ALA A 188 20.43 -3.40 7.75
N ILE A 189 20.27 -3.88 6.52
CA ILE A 189 19.11 -4.63 6.06
C ILE A 189 19.47 -6.11 6.09
N LYS A 190 18.60 -6.93 6.69
CA LYS A 190 18.73 -8.38 6.72
C LYS A 190 18.72 -8.89 5.28
N PHE A 191 19.75 -9.62 4.87
CA PHE A 191 19.80 -10.18 3.52
C PHE A 191 18.60 -11.11 3.23
N GLU A 192 18.09 -11.77 4.27
CA GLU A 192 16.90 -12.63 4.22
C GLU A 192 15.65 -11.90 3.70
N ALA A 193 15.53 -10.58 3.92
CA ALA A 193 14.41 -9.78 3.41
C ALA A 193 14.37 -9.77 1.88
N PHE A 194 15.53 -9.71 1.21
CA PHE A 194 15.64 -9.78 -0.25
C PHE A 194 15.50 -11.22 -0.77
N SER A 195 15.97 -12.21 0.01
CA SER A 195 15.92 -13.62 -0.39
C SER A 195 14.50 -14.15 -0.60
N LYS A 196 13.50 -13.62 0.15
CA LYS A 196 12.10 -14.04 0.04
C LYS A 196 11.51 -13.76 -1.33
N TRP A 197 11.83 -12.62 -1.92
CA TRP A 197 11.34 -12.23 -3.24
C TRP A 197 11.86 -13.17 -4.33
N VAL A 198 13.16 -13.48 -4.29
CA VAL A 198 13.78 -14.43 -5.22
C VAL A 198 13.26 -15.86 -4.98
N ALA A 199 12.91 -16.21 -3.74
CA ALA A 199 12.30 -17.51 -3.41
C ALA A 199 10.90 -17.72 -3.99
N MET A 200 10.14 -16.64 -4.20
CA MET A 200 8.81 -16.70 -4.80
C MET A 200 8.85 -16.84 -6.33
N MET A 201 9.99 -16.58 -6.96
CA MET A 201 10.17 -16.75 -8.40
C MET A 201 10.17 -18.24 -8.78
N LYS A 202 9.05 -18.70 -9.32
CA LYS A 202 8.87 -20.05 -9.86
C LYS A 202 8.53 -19.99 -11.34
N ALA A 203 9.21 -20.80 -12.13
CA ALA A 203 8.92 -20.96 -13.56
C ALA A 203 8.58 -22.42 -13.83
N GLY A 204 7.33 -22.70 -14.17
CA GLY A 204 6.83 -24.07 -14.27
C GLY A 204 6.68 -24.74 -12.89
N GLU A 205 6.83 -26.06 -12.86
CA GLU A 205 6.74 -26.88 -11.64
C GLU A 205 8.05 -26.88 -10.85
N SER A 206 9.20 -26.95 -11.54
CA SER A 206 10.51 -27.15 -10.89
C SER A 206 11.53 -26.03 -11.14
N GLY A 207 11.23 -25.07 -12.03
CA GLY A 207 12.10 -23.92 -12.28
C GLY A 207 12.09 -22.90 -11.15
N TYR A 208 13.22 -22.22 -10.96
CA TYR A 208 13.44 -21.33 -9.81
C TYR A 208 14.33 -20.12 -10.13
N GLY A 209 14.14 -19.05 -9.36
CA GLY A 209 15.02 -17.89 -9.33
C GLY A 209 16.28 -18.09 -8.48
N TYR A 210 17.39 -17.49 -8.89
CA TYR A 210 18.61 -17.35 -8.10
C TYR A 210 19.26 -15.98 -8.33
N LEU A 211 20.08 -15.53 -7.38
CA LEU A 211 20.69 -14.20 -7.38
C LEU A 211 22.20 -14.32 -7.18
N VAL A 212 22.97 -13.58 -7.97
CA VAL A 212 24.44 -13.51 -7.85
C VAL A 212 24.92 -12.07 -7.80
N ASP A 213 26.05 -11.84 -7.15
CA ASP A 213 26.72 -10.53 -7.14
C ASP A 213 27.61 -10.34 -8.39
N LYS A 214 28.24 -9.17 -8.49
CA LYS A 214 29.18 -8.81 -9.56
C LYS A 214 30.46 -9.67 -9.58
N ASN A 215 30.74 -10.45 -8.53
CA ASN A 215 31.88 -11.34 -8.42
C ASN A 215 31.49 -12.82 -8.63
N GLY A 216 30.24 -13.10 -8.98
CA GLY A 216 29.72 -14.45 -9.18
C GLY A 216 29.36 -15.20 -7.90
N LEU A 217 29.44 -14.55 -6.73
CA LEU A 217 29.02 -15.15 -5.46
C LEU A 217 27.51 -15.33 -5.46
N VAL A 218 27.05 -16.53 -5.11
CA VAL A 218 25.63 -16.83 -4.96
C VAL A 218 25.08 -16.09 -3.75
N LEU A 219 24.28 -15.07 -4.00
CA LEU A 219 23.56 -14.33 -2.95
C LEU A 219 22.31 -15.10 -2.54
N TYR A 220 21.57 -15.67 -3.48
CA TYR A 220 20.41 -16.52 -3.17
C TYR A 220 20.32 -17.73 -4.09
N HIS A 221 19.97 -18.88 -3.51
CA HIS A 221 19.62 -20.10 -4.23
C HIS A 221 18.65 -20.94 -3.37
N PRO A 222 17.71 -21.70 -3.96
CA PRO A 222 16.86 -22.64 -3.20
C PRO A 222 17.61 -23.67 -2.33
N VAL A 223 18.90 -23.89 -2.60
CA VAL A 223 19.75 -24.81 -1.85
C VAL A 223 20.55 -23.96 -0.88
N LYS A 224 20.16 -23.96 0.40
CA LYS A 224 20.71 -23.08 1.43
C LYS A 224 22.23 -23.16 1.57
N ASP A 225 22.82 -24.32 1.28
CA ASP A 225 24.28 -24.52 1.39
C ASP A 225 25.09 -23.79 0.33
N LYS A 226 24.45 -23.21 -0.69
CA LYS A 226 25.12 -22.41 -1.72
C LYS A 226 25.19 -20.94 -1.39
N ILE A 227 24.24 -20.45 -0.58
CA ILE A 227 24.08 -19.05 -0.23
C ILE A 227 25.35 -18.57 0.47
N LEU A 228 26.05 -17.61 -0.16
CA LEU A 228 27.29 -16.98 0.31
C LEU A 228 28.48 -17.94 0.49
N LYS A 229 28.40 -19.12 -0.11
CA LYS A 229 29.43 -20.17 -0.04
C LYS A 229 29.93 -20.59 -1.42
N GLU A 230 29.04 -20.57 -2.43
CA GLU A 230 29.39 -20.94 -3.79
C GLU A 230 29.67 -19.70 -4.65
N ASN A 231 30.80 -19.69 -5.36
CA ASN A 231 31.10 -18.71 -6.39
C ASN A 231 31.01 -19.36 -7.78
N LEU A 232 30.02 -18.94 -8.57
CA LEU A 232 29.75 -19.54 -9.87
C LEU A 232 30.82 -19.23 -10.93
N LEU A 233 31.63 -18.18 -10.79
CA LEU A 233 32.77 -17.97 -11.71
C LEU A 233 33.84 -19.06 -11.53
N GLU A 234 33.93 -19.63 -10.33
CA GLU A 234 34.87 -20.70 -9.97
C GLU A 234 34.26 -22.09 -10.20
N THR A 235 33.01 -22.30 -9.77
CA THR A 235 32.37 -23.64 -9.77
C THR A 235 31.62 -23.98 -11.05
N ALA A 236 31.11 -22.99 -11.81
CA ALA A 236 30.39 -23.27 -13.05
C ALA A 236 31.34 -23.70 -14.17
N ALA A 237 30.83 -24.54 -15.07
CA ALA A 237 31.54 -25.00 -16.26
C ALA A 237 30.68 -24.83 -17.52
N GLY A 238 31.34 -24.82 -18.69
CA GLY A 238 30.68 -24.69 -19.99
C GLY A 238 29.81 -23.44 -20.11
N SER A 239 28.64 -23.58 -20.75
CA SER A 239 27.73 -22.47 -21.03
C SER A 239 27.25 -21.72 -19.79
N LEU A 240 27.16 -22.37 -18.62
CA LEU A 240 26.81 -21.67 -17.38
C LEU A 240 27.89 -20.66 -16.98
N LYS A 241 29.18 -21.01 -17.14
CA LYS A 241 30.28 -20.10 -16.82
C LYS A 241 30.27 -18.87 -17.73
N GLU A 242 30.03 -19.07 -19.03
CA GLU A 242 29.92 -17.97 -19.99
C GLU A 242 28.75 -17.04 -19.65
N GLN A 243 27.60 -17.60 -19.28
CA GLN A 243 26.45 -16.82 -18.84
C GLN A 243 26.74 -16.06 -17.55
N VAL A 244 27.38 -16.69 -16.55
CA VAL A 244 27.75 -16.03 -15.29
C VAL A 244 28.74 -14.89 -15.53
N VAL A 245 29.71 -15.04 -16.44
CA VAL A 245 30.59 -13.93 -16.85
C VAL A 245 29.76 -12.77 -17.40
N HIS A 246 28.80 -13.03 -18.28
CA HIS A 246 27.93 -11.99 -18.83
C HIS A 246 27.03 -11.35 -17.75
N MET A 247 26.50 -12.15 -16.83
CA MET A 247 25.72 -11.70 -15.66
C MET A 247 26.53 -10.74 -14.78
N THR A 248 27.79 -11.07 -14.48
CA THR A 248 28.69 -10.24 -13.66
C THR A 248 29.08 -8.91 -14.33
N GLN A 249 29.00 -8.86 -15.67
CA GLN A 249 29.22 -7.64 -16.46
C GLN A 249 27.95 -6.80 -16.64
N GLY A 250 26.83 -7.17 -16.01
CA GLY A 250 25.55 -6.47 -16.11
C GLY A 250 24.78 -6.77 -17.39
N GLY A 251 25.09 -7.89 -18.06
CA GLY A 251 24.41 -8.32 -19.28
C GLY A 251 23.02 -8.90 -19.01
N LYS A 252 22.14 -8.82 -20.01
CA LYS A 252 20.88 -9.56 -20.09
C LYS A 252 20.96 -10.62 -21.17
N GLY A 253 20.35 -11.78 -20.96
CA GLY A 253 20.36 -12.84 -21.96
C GLY A 253 19.57 -14.08 -21.57
N SER A 254 19.40 -14.97 -22.54
CA SER A 254 18.92 -16.33 -22.34
C SER A 254 19.94 -17.33 -22.87
N GLY A 255 19.86 -18.57 -22.40
CA GLY A 255 20.68 -19.64 -22.93
C GLY A 255 20.50 -20.96 -22.21
N LEU A 256 20.77 -22.05 -22.93
CA LEU A 256 20.80 -23.39 -22.36
C LEU A 256 22.12 -23.62 -21.63
N TYR A 257 22.04 -24.28 -20.48
CA TYR A 257 23.21 -24.78 -19.76
C TYR A 257 22.91 -26.13 -19.12
N THR A 258 23.97 -26.86 -18.79
CA THR A 258 23.88 -28.10 -18.02
C THR A 258 24.42 -27.84 -16.63
N TYR A 259 23.68 -28.24 -15.60
CA TYR A 259 24.13 -28.16 -14.22
C TYR A 259 23.65 -29.37 -13.43
N ASN A 260 24.58 -30.05 -12.76
CA ASN A 260 24.35 -31.32 -12.06
C ASN A 260 23.67 -32.40 -12.93
N GLY A 261 23.99 -32.46 -14.22
CA GLY A 261 23.44 -33.43 -15.16
C GLY A 261 22.07 -33.07 -15.75
N GLU A 262 21.46 -31.98 -15.31
CA GLU A 262 20.20 -31.48 -15.87
C GLU A 262 20.44 -30.35 -16.87
N ASN A 263 19.82 -30.44 -18.04
CA ASN A 263 19.78 -29.33 -19.01
C ASN A 263 18.68 -28.35 -18.60
N LYS A 264 19.02 -27.06 -18.58
CA LYS A 264 18.14 -25.99 -18.14
C LYS A 264 18.20 -24.84 -19.12
N LEU A 265 17.05 -24.26 -19.41
CA LEU A 265 16.95 -22.96 -20.05
C LEU A 265 17.04 -21.90 -18.98
N ASN A 266 18.01 -20.99 -19.10
CA ASN A 266 18.23 -19.88 -18.19
C ASN A 266 17.83 -18.58 -18.87
N MET A 267 17.34 -17.62 -18.07
CA MET A 267 17.28 -16.23 -18.46
C MET A 267 17.75 -15.36 -17.30
N TYR A 268 18.49 -14.29 -17.60
CA TYR A 268 19.09 -13.44 -16.58
C TYR A 268 19.13 -11.97 -16.99
N MET A 269 19.12 -11.08 -15.99
CA MET A 269 19.19 -9.63 -16.18
C MET A 269 19.81 -8.91 -14.96
N PRO A 270 20.34 -7.70 -15.14
CA PRO A 270 20.90 -6.92 -14.04
C PRO A 270 19.81 -6.28 -13.16
N VAL A 271 20.03 -6.27 -11.85
CA VAL A 271 19.23 -5.55 -10.84
C VAL A 271 20.19 -4.76 -9.93
N GLY A 272 20.64 -3.60 -10.40
CA GLY A 272 21.73 -2.84 -9.78
C GLY A 272 23.06 -3.60 -9.92
N ASN A 273 23.78 -3.80 -8.81
CA ASN A 273 25.05 -4.55 -8.78
C ASN A 273 24.87 -6.08 -8.70
N TRP A 274 23.64 -6.57 -8.80
CA TRP A 274 23.31 -7.99 -8.78
C TRP A 274 22.81 -8.44 -10.14
N SER A 275 22.92 -9.72 -10.43
CA SER A 275 22.26 -10.34 -11.56
C SER A 275 21.25 -11.35 -11.07
N LEU A 276 20.01 -11.13 -11.47
CA LEU A 276 18.89 -12.01 -11.20
C LEU A 276 18.76 -12.99 -12.36
N ALA A 277 18.56 -14.27 -12.05
CA ALA A 277 18.35 -15.29 -13.04
C ALA A 277 17.19 -16.20 -12.64
N VAL A 278 16.52 -16.75 -13.65
CA VAL A 278 15.48 -17.76 -13.50
C VAL A 278 15.74 -18.86 -14.51
N ASN A 279 15.54 -20.10 -14.10
CA ASN A 279 15.74 -21.26 -14.95
C ASN A 279 14.53 -22.19 -14.92
N ILE A 280 14.39 -23.00 -15.98
CA ILE A 280 13.45 -24.12 -16.08
C ILE A 280 14.15 -25.34 -16.71
N PRO A 281 13.98 -26.56 -16.17
CA PRO A 281 14.55 -27.76 -16.79
C PRO A 281 13.97 -28.06 -18.17
N THR A 282 14.83 -28.45 -19.11
CA THR A 282 14.43 -28.76 -20.50
C THR A 282 13.44 -29.92 -20.57
N GLU A 283 13.57 -30.92 -19.72
CA GLU A 283 12.65 -32.06 -19.70
C GLU A 283 11.21 -31.67 -19.35
N GLU A 284 11.02 -30.62 -18.55
CA GLU A 284 9.70 -30.21 -18.06
C GLU A 284 8.82 -29.71 -19.21
N TYR A 285 9.32 -28.76 -20.01
CA TYR A 285 8.56 -28.21 -21.14
C TYR A 285 8.64 -29.08 -22.42
N MET A 286 9.62 -29.98 -22.53
CA MET A 286 9.75 -30.90 -23.68
C MET A 286 8.98 -32.22 -23.52
N LYS A 287 8.38 -32.48 -22.35
CA LYS A 287 7.63 -33.71 -22.05
C LYS A 287 6.56 -34.03 -23.09
N GLU A 288 5.90 -33.00 -23.64
CA GLU A 288 4.83 -33.15 -24.63
C GLU A 288 5.36 -33.47 -26.05
N VAL A 289 6.54 -32.97 -26.43
CA VAL A 289 7.17 -33.19 -27.76
C VAL A 289 7.68 -34.61 -27.94
N ASN A 290 8.13 -35.24 -26.85
CA ASN A 290 8.63 -36.62 -26.92
C ASN A 290 7.55 -37.64 -27.31
N SER A 291 6.27 -37.32 -27.04
CA SER A 291 5.13 -38.13 -27.52
C SER A 291 5.00 -38.08 -29.06
N ILE A 292 5.22 -36.90 -29.65
CA ILE A 292 5.17 -36.66 -31.10
C ILE A 292 6.27 -37.44 -31.81
N LYS A 293 7.50 -37.43 -31.27
CA LYS A 293 8.61 -38.22 -31.83
C LYS A 293 8.30 -39.72 -31.90
N ARG A 294 7.64 -40.27 -30.87
CA ARG A 294 7.30 -41.69 -30.80
C ARG A 294 6.19 -42.08 -31.79
N SER A 295 5.15 -41.25 -31.91
CA SER A 295 4.06 -41.52 -32.87
C SER A 295 4.54 -41.41 -34.32
N SER A 296 5.39 -40.43 -34.66
CA SER A 296 5.94 -40.29 -36.03
C SER A 296 6.80 -41.47 -36.47
N LEU A 297 7.56 -42.09 -35.55
CA LEU A 297 8.39 -43.27 -35.87
C LEU A 297 7.56 -44.53 -36.15
N ILE A 298 6.45 -44.73 -35.43
CA ILE A 298 5.57 -45.89 -35.62
C ILE A 298 4.89 -45.84 -36.99
N VAL A 299 4.40 -44.66 -37.39
CA VAL A 299 3.75 -44.46 -38.69
C VAL A 299 4.74 -44.70 -39.84
N GLY A 300 5.98 -44.20 -39.75
CA GLY A 300 7.01 -44.40 -40.78
C GLY A 300 7.42 -45.87 -40.97
N LEU A 301 7.48 -46.65 -39.89
CA LEU A 301 7.88 -48.06 -39.93
C LEU A 301 6.80 -48.95 -40.57
N LEU A 302 5.53 -48.64 -40.32
CA LEU A 302 4.38 -49.32 -40.94
C LEU A 302 4.31 -49.06 -42.45
N SER A 303 4.58 -47.83 -42.91
CA SER A 303 4.56 -47.49 -44.34
C SER A 303 5.69 -48.18 -45.14
N ALA A 304 6.87 -48.37 -44.56
CA ALA A 304 8.01 -49.01 -45.22
C ALA A 304 7.83 -50.53 -45.43
N LEU A 305 7.18 -51.21 -44.47
CA LEU A 305 6.90 -52.65 -44.55
C LEU A 305 5.90 -52.99 -45.65
N ILE A 306 4.87 -52.16 -45.82
CA ILE A 306 3.85 -52.32 -46.87
C ILE A 306 4.48 -52.13 -48.26
N GLY A 307 5.39 -51.16 -48.42
CA GLY A 307 6.06 -50.88 -49.70
C GLY A 307 7.02 -51.99 -50.17
N ALA A 308 7.75 -52.64 -49.25
CA ALA A 308 8.70 -53.71 -49.59
C ALA A 308 8.01 -55.01 -50.07
N PHE A 309 6.82 -55.29 -49.53
CA PHE A 309 6.03 -56.47 -49.84
C PHE A 309 5.49 -56.44 -51.29
N VAL A 310 5.01 -55.28 -51.74
CA VAL A 310 4.45 -55.10 -53.10
C VAL A 310 5.53 -55.20 -54.19
N ALA A 311 6.75 -54.73 -53.93
CA ALA A 311 7.82 -54.65 -54.92
C ALA A 311 8.47 -56.01 -55.28
N PHE A 312 8.53 -56.95 -54.34
CA PHE A 312 9.18 -58.27 -54.51
C PHE A 312 8.38 -59.21 -55.43
N PHE A 313 7.05 -59.14 -55.40
CA PHE A 313 6.18 -60.04 -56.17
C PHE A 313 6.15 -59.71 -57.68
N ALA A 314 6.20 -58.43 -58.06
CA ALA A 314 6.12 -57.99 -59.46
C ALA A 314 7.33 -58.42 -60.32
N ALA A 315 8.50 -58.61 -59.71
CA ALA A 315 9.77 -58.75 -60.43
C ALA A 315 10.11 -60.21 -60.83
N ARG A 316 9.49 -61.20 -60.18
CA ARG A 316 9.72 -62.65 -60.41
C ARG A 316 8.90 -63.23 -61.58
N GLN A 317 7.88 -62.52 -62.05
CA GLN A 317 6.81 -63.04 -62.91
C GLN A 317 7.15 -63.04 -64.44
N ILE A 318 8.33 -62.58 -64.83
CA ILE A 318 8.64 -62.22 -66.24
C ILE A 318 9.72 -63.15 -66.90
N THR A 319 10.74 -63.64 -66.20
CA THR A 319 12.01 -64.07 -66.89
C THR A 319 12.17 -65.57 -67.28
N ASN A 320 11.45 -66.51 -66.67
CA ASN A 320 11.58 -67.98 -66.88
C ASN A 320 10.88 -68.63 -68.11
N PRO A 321 9.76 -68.12 -68.64
CA PRO A 321 8.90 -68.92 -69.53
C PRO A 321 9.40 -69.13 -70.97
N ILE A 322 10.27 -68.26 -71.49
CA ILE A 322 10.74 -68.22 -72.88
C ILE A 322 11.31 -69.53 -73.46
N LYS A 323 11.97 -70.36 -72.65
CA LYS A 323 12.78 -71.50 -73.11
C LYS A 323 12.01 -72.80 -73.41
N HIS A 324 10.75 -72.94 -72.99
CA HIS A 324 10.02 -74.23 -72.94
C HIS A 324 9.01 -74.43 -74.10
N LEU A 325 8.95 -73.48 -75.03
CA LEU A 325 7.93 -73.38 -76.07
C LEU A 325 8.18 -74.22 -77.33
N MET A 326 9.44 -74.39 -77.70
CA MET A 326 9.85 -74.96 -78.99
C MET A 326 9.60 -76.47 -79.13
N GLU A 327 9.26 -77.18 -78.04
CA GLU A 327 9.25 -78.64 -77.98
C GLU A 327 7.85 -79.26 -78.18
N LEU A 328 6.77 -78.47 -78.11
CA LEU A 328 5.38 -78.95 -77.96
C LEU A 328 4.54 -78.94 -79.26
N MET A 329 5.12 -78.49 -80.38
CA MET A 329 4.49 -78.40 -81.71
C MET A 329 4.12 -79.71 -82.40
N GLY A 330 4.78 -80.82 -82.08
CA GLY A 330 4.65 -82.06 -82.85
C GLY A 330 3.52 -83.04 -82.47
N LYS A 331 2.77 -82.82 -81.38
CA LYS A 331 1.83 -83.84 -80.85
C LYS A 331 0.33 -83.61 -81.15
N ALA A 332 -0.04 -82.47 -81.70
CA ALA A 332 -1.41 -81.98 -81.66
C ALA A 332 -2.28 -82.26 -82.91
N GLU A 333 -1.70 -82.93 -83.90
CA GLU A 333 -2.31 -83.22 -85.21
C GLU A 333 -3.33 -84.38 -85.18
N ALA A 334 -3.35 -85.21 -84.12
CA ALA A 334 -4.04 -86.52 -84.09
C ALA A 334 -5.32 -86.59 -83.23
N GLY A 335 -5.90 -85.45 -82.84
CA GLY A 335 -7.12 -85.40 -82.01
C GLY A 335 -6.88 -85.60 -80.50
N ASP A 336 -5.62 -85.65 -80.06
CA ASP A 336 -5.22 -85.47 -78.67
C ASP A 336 -4.97 -83.98 -78.39
N LEU A 337 -6.00 -83.33 -77.86
CA LEU A 337 -5.95 -81.90 -77.52
C LEU A 337 -5.19 -81.63 -76.20
N THR A 338 -4.65 -82.65 -75.52
CA THR A 338 -4.05 -82.54 -74.17
C THR A 338 -2.60 -82.03 -74.16
N VAL A 339 -2.00 -81.86 -75.33
CA VAL A 339 -0.58 -81.50 -75.51
C VAL A 339 -0.39 -79.97 -75.55
N ALA A 340 0.47 -79.43 -74.69
CA ALA A 340 0.57 -77.97 -74.49
C ALA A 340 1.97 -77.49 -74.08
N ALA A 341 2.41 -76.39 -74.70
CA ALA A 341 3.59 -75.62 -74.30
C ALA A 341 3.42 -74.99 -72.91
N LYS A 342 4.03 -75.54 -71.85
CA LYS A 342 3.90 -75.01 -70.46
C LYS A 342 4.88 -73.86 -70.18
N VAL A 343 4.61 -72.71 -70.79
CA VAL A 343 5.35 -71.46 -70.62
C VAL A 343 4.50 -70.50 -69.77
N LYS A 344 4.91 -70.22 -68.53
CA LYS A 344 4.15 -69.41 -67.53
C LYS A 344 4.41 -67.88 -67.55
N ALA A 345 4.66 -67.24 -68.70
CA ALA A 345 4.85 -65.76 -68.78
C ALA A 345 3.62 -65.10 -69.39
N LYS A 346 3.34 -63.86 -68.99
CA LYS A 346 2.30 -62.98 -69.57
C LYS A 346 2.91 -61.73 -70.21
N ASP A 347 4.09 -61.88 -70.77
CA ASP A 347 4.81 -60.86 -71.53
C ASP A 347 4.84 -61.27 -73.01
N GLU A 348 5.60 -60.56 -73.84
CA GLU A 348 5.75 -60.80 -75.28
C GLU A 348 6.23 -62.23 -75.62
N ILE A 349 6.63 -62.99 -74.61
CA ILE A 349 7.09 -64.36 -74.71
C ILE A 349 6.03 -65.37 -74.25
N GLY A 350 5.12 -64.95 -73.38
CA GLY A 350 3.81 -65.54 -73.24
C GLY A 350 3.04 -65.55 -74.55
N ASP A 351 3.10 -64.46 -75.33
CA ASP A 351 2.37 -64.33 -76.61
C ASP A 351 2.83 -65.35 -77.67
N LEU A 352 4.13 -65.67 -77.68
CA LEU A 352 4.71 -66.68 -78.57
C LEU A 352 4.32 -68.12 -78.16
N ALA A 353 4.04 -68.36 -76.88
CA ALA A 353 3.47 -69.60 -76.33
C ALA A 353 1.99 -69.73 -76.56
N ALA A 354 1.33 -68.62 -76.30
CA ALA A 354 -0.10 -68.44 -76.47
C ALA A 354 -0.46 -68.64 -77.92
N SER A 355 0.35 -68.24 -78.91
CA SER A 355 0.04 -68.42 -80.33
C SER A 355 0.08 -69.90 -80.77
N PHE A 356 1.05 -70.67 -80.29
CA PHE A 356 1.16 -72.09 -80.63
C PHE A 356 0.17 -72.96 -79.84
N ASN A 357 -0.03 -72.66 -78.55
CA ASN A 357 -1.18 -73.20 -77.83
C ASN A 357 -2.48 -72.73 -78.54
N HIS A 358 -2.70 -71.46 -78.90
CA HIS A 358 -3.92 -70.88 -79.49
C HIS A 358 -4.53 -71.65 -80.67
N MET A 359 -3.75 -72.43 -81.40
CA MET A 359 -4.27 -73.26 -82.48
C MET A 359 -4.90 -74.56 -81.96
N ILE A 360 -4.21 -75.26 -81.07
CA ILE A 360 -4.60 -76.56 -80.51
C ILE A 360 -5.44 -76.37 -79.26
N GLN A 361 -4.96 -75.47 -78.42
CA GLN A 361 -5.73 -74.70 -77.51
C GLN A 361 -6.87 -73.97 -78.20
N GLY A 362 -6.93 -73.58 -79.47
CA GLY A 362 -8.15 -72.97 -80.06
C GLY A 362 -9.33 -73.95 -80.16
N GLN A 363 -9.04 -75.19 -80.55
CA GLN A 363 -10.03 -76.26 -80.64
C GLN A 363 -10.32 -76.92 -79.29
N ARG A 364 -9.32 -76.99 -78.41
CA ARG A 364 -9.53 -77.28 -76.98
C ARG A 364 -10.21 -76.13 -76.28
N GLU A 365 -9.95 -74.88 -76.63
CA GLU A 365 -10.43 -73.61 -76.07
C GLU A 365 -11.87 -73.47 -76.42
N ALA A 366 -12.38 -73.88 -77.57
CA ALA A 366 -13.83 -73.84 -77.73
C ALA A 366 -14.54 -74.68 -76.64
N MET A 367 -13.98 -75.83 -76.25
CA MET A 367 -14.56 -76.73 -75.24
C MET A 367 -14.12 -76.42 -73.80
N VAL A 368 -12.88 -75.98 -73.62
CA VAL A 368 -12.26 -75.50 -72.36
C VAL A 368 -12.67 -74.06 -72.09
N GLN A 369 -13.01 -73.21 -73.05
CA GLN A 369 -13.68 -71.91 -72.83
C GLN A 369 -15.09 -72.15 -72.37
N VAL A 370 -15.80 -73.20 -72.80
CA VAL A 370 -17.10 -73.52 -72.22
C VAL A 370 -16.94 -74.09 -70.81
N LEU A 371 -15.92 -74.93 -70.56
CA LEU A 371 -15.59 -75.46 -69.22
C LEU A 371 -15.08 -74.38 -68.25
N ASP A 372 -14.16 -73.54 -68.70
CA ASP A 372 -13.55 -72.43 -68.00
C ASP A 372 -14.55 -71.30 -67.87
N ALA A 373 -15.39 -70.99 -68.86
CA ALA A 373 -16.50 -70.06 -68.67
C ALA A 373 -17.48 -70.60 -67.64
N ALA A 374 -17.80 -71.90 -67.62
CA ALA A 374 -18.62 -72.48 -66.57
C ALA A 374 -17.94 -72.41 -65.19
N ASN A 375 -16.66 -72.78 -65.07
CA ASN A 375 -15.90 -72.68 -63.80
C ASN A 375 -15.65 -71.23 -63.36
N GLN A 376 -15.49 -70.30 -64.31
CA GLN A 376 -15.29 -68.87 -64.09
C GLN A 376 -16.61 -68.20 -63.74
N VAL A 377 -17.74 -68.61 -64.33
CA VAL A 377 -19.09 -68.21 -63.90
C VAL A 377 -19.38 -68.76 -62.51
N GLY A 378 -19.01 -70.01 -62.20
CA GLY A 378 -19.14 -70.59 -60.86
C GLY A 378 -18.26 -69.88 -59.80
N SER A 379 -17.02 -69.55 -60.14
CA SER A 379 -16.11 -68.80 -59.24
C SER A 379 -16.54 -67.35 -59.10
N ALA A 380 -17.00 -66.71 -60.18
CA ALA A 380 -17.57 -65.36 -60.16
C ALA A 380 -18.87 -65.32 -59.35
N ALA A 381 -19.71 -66.35 -59.42
CA ALA A 381 -20.89 -66.51 -58.57
C ALA A 381 -20.49 -66.66 -57.09
N GLN A 382 -19.49 -67.47 -56.76
CA GLN A 382 -19.01 -67.61 -55.37
C GLN A 382 -18.41 -66.28 -54.85
N GLN A 383 -17.67 -65.56 -55.69
CA GLN A 383 -17.11 -64.25 -55.36
C GLN A 383 -18.21 -63.19 -55.21
N ALA A 384 -19.20 -63.16 -56.11
CA ALA A 384 -20.38 -62.29 -56.02
C ALA A 384 -21.20 -62.58 -54.75
N SER A 385 -21.33 -63.85 -54.36
CA SER A 385 -21.97 -64.24 -53.09
C SER A 385 -21.18 -63.75 -51.88
N SER A 386 -19.85 -63.80 -51.91
CA SER A 386 -19.01 -63.32 -50.79
C SER A 386 -19.04 -61.79 -50.70
N ILE A 387 -18.99 -61.10 -51.84
CA ILE A 387 -19.13 -59.63 -51.93
C ILE A 387 -20.52 -59.21 -51.46
N SER A 388 -21.57 -59.93 -51.83
CA SER A 388 -22.93 -59.68 -51.35
C SER A 388 -23.04 -59.82 -49.83
N GLN A 389 -22.46 -60.88 -49.24
CA GLN A 389 -22.42 -61.04 -47.78
C GLN A 389 -21.66 -59.91 -47.08
N GLU A 390 -20.51 -59.50 -47.63
CA GLU A 390 -19.73 -58.37 -47.11
C GLU A 390 -20.47 -57.03 -47.26
N MET A 391 -21.20 -56.85 -48.36
CA MET A 391 -22.01 -55.67 -48.64
C MET A 391 -23.23 -55.58 -47.71
N SER A 392 -23.89 -56.70 -47.44
CA SER A 392 -24.98 -56.79 -46.46
C SER A 392 -24.48 -56.47 -45.05
N ALA A 393 -23.37 -57.08 -44.62
CA ALA A 393 -22.76 -56.78 -43.31
C ALA A 393 -22.29 -55.32 -43.20
N SER A 394 -21.78 -54.73 -44.29
CA SER A 394 -21.39 -53.32 -44.33
C SER A 394 -22.61 -52.40 -44.23
N ALA A 395 -23.72 -52.73 -44.92
CA ALA A 395 -24.98 -51.99 -44.83
C ALA A 395 -25.55 -52.04 -43.40
N GLU A 396 -25.55 -53.21 -42.76
CA GLU A 396 -25.96 -53.37 -41.35
C GLU A 396 -25.09 -52.52 -40.40
N SER A 397 -23.77 -52.56 -40.58
CA SER A 397 -22.85 -51.74 -39.78
C SER A 397 -23.07 -50.23 -40.02
N GLN A 398 -23.47 -49.85 -41.23
CA GLN A 398 -23.76 -48.46 -41.58
C GLN A 398 -25.06 -48.00 -40.93
N THR A 399 -26.12 -48.82 -40.93
CA THR A 399 -27.37 -48.54 -40.20
C THR A 399 -27.12 -48.36 -38.70
N ALA A 400 -26.32 -49.23 -38.07
CA ALA A 400 -25.97 -49.07 -36.65
C ALA A 400 -25.23 -47.75 -36.36
N SER A 401 -24.33 -47.34 -37.26
CA SER A 401 -23.63 -46.06 -37.13
C SER A 401 -24.56 -44.86 -37.30
N LEU A 402 -25.60 -44.98 -38.14
CA LEU A 402 -26.61 -43.93 -38.34
C LEU A 402 -27.52 -43.76 -37.11
N GLU A 403 -27.85 -44.85 -36.41
CA GLU A 403 -28.59 -44.78 -35.14
C GLU A 403 -27.79 -44.04 -34.06
N GLU A 404 -26.49 -44.31 -33.99
CA GLU A 404 -25.57 -43.63 -33.07
C GLU A 404 -25.45 -42.14 -33.42
N LEU A 405 -25.33 -41.82 -34.71
CA LEU A 405 -25.31 -40.44 -35.20
C LEU A 405 -26.62 -39.71 -34.86
N THR A 406 -27.77 -40.33 -35.10
CA THR A 406 -29.09 -39.76 -34.76
C THR A 406 -29.19 -39.42 -33.27
N THR A 407 -28.67 -40.29 -32.42
CA THR A 407 -28.62 -40.06 -30.96
C THR A 407 -27.75 -38.86 -30.63
N ALA A 408 -26.54 -38.79 -31.21
CA ALA A 408 -25.64 -37.65 -31.02
C ALA A 408 -26.24 -36.32 -31.51
N MET A 409 -26.98 -36.32 -32.63
CA MET A 409 -27.65 -35.11 -33.13
C MET A 409 -28.81 -34.68 -32.23
N ASN A 410 -29.56 -35.61 -31.64
CA ASN A 410 -30.58 -35.27 -30.64
C ASN A 410 -29.97 -34.67 -29.36
N GLU A 411 -28.84 -35.22 -28.89
CA GLU A 411 -28.09 -34.64 -27.76
C GLU A 411 -27.53 -33.24 -28.11
N MET A 412 -27.07 -33.05 -29.35
CA MET A 412 -26.63 -31.75 -29.87
C MET A 412 -27.76 -30.73 -29.86
N SER A 413 -28.96 -31.09 -30.34
CA SER A 413 -30.14 -30.22 -30.32
C SER A 413 -30.50 -29.79 -28.89
N SER A 414 -30.49 -30.72 -27.92
CA SER A 414 -30.69 -30.39 -26.51
C SER A 414 -29.61 -29.42 -25.99
N SER A 415 -28.35 -29.63 -26.36
CA SER A 415 -27.23 -28.78 -25.96
C SER A 415 -27.37 -27.37 -26.54
N ILE A 416 -27.77 -27.25 -27.82
CA ILE A 416 -28.06 -25.97 -28.48
C ILE A 416 -29.19 -25.23 -27.76
N GLY A 417 -30.27 -25.93 -27.38
CA GLY A 417 -31.37 -25.35 -26.60
C GLY A 417 -30.90 -24.80 -25.24
N GLN A 418 -29.97 -25.49 -24.58
CA GLN A 418 -29.38 -25.04 -23.32
C GLN A 418 -28.46 -23.83 -23.51
N VAL A 419 -27.68 -23.78 -24.61
CA VAL A 419 -26.88 -22.60 -24.97
C VAL A 419 -27.78 -21.38 -25.21
N ALA A 420 -28.88 -21.54 -25.96
CA ALA A 420 -29.84 -20.46 -26.19
C ALA A 420 -30.45 -19.92 -24.89
N ALA A 421 -30.82 -20.80 -23.95
CA ALA A 421 -31.33 -20.40 -22.63
C ALA A 421 -30.27 -19.61 -21.83
N ASN A 422 -29.03 -20.07 -21.83
CA ASN A 422 -27.91 -19.39 -21.15
C ASN A 422 -27.66 -17.98 -21.73
N ILE A 423 -27.76 -17.83 -23.05
CA ILE A 423 -27.61 -16.51 -23.72
C ILE A 423 -28.72 -15.55 -23.30
N SER A 424 -29.97 -16.03 -23.26
CA SER A 424 -31.11 -15.21 -22.82
C SER A 424 -30.94 -14.75 -21.37
N GLN A 425 -30.49 -15.63 -20.49
CA GLN A 425 -30.18 -15.29 -19.11
C GLN A 425 -29.01 -14.29 -19.02
N MET A 426 -27.97 -14.47 -19.83
CA MET A 426 -26.83 -13.56 -19.89
C MET A 426 -27.25 -12.14 -20.31
N ALA A 427 -28.13 -12.02 -21.31
CA ALA A 427 -28.67 -10.72 -21.73
C ALA A 427 -29.43 -10.01 -20.58
N GLY A 428 -30.21 -10.75 -19.79
CA GLY A 428 -30.89 -10.20 -18.61
C GLY A 428 -29.91 -9.73 -17.52
N ASN A 429 -28.83 -10.49 -17.29
CA ASN A 429 -27.78 -10.10 -16.35
C ASN A 429 -27.03 -8.85 -16.81
N VAL A 430 -26.67 -8.77 -18.10
CA VAL A 430 -26.01 -7.60 -18.69
C VAL A 430 -26.86 -6.35 -18.51
N GLY A 431 -28.17 -6.43 -18.81
CA GLY A 431 -29.09 -5.31 -18.59
C GLY A 431 -29.15 -4.86 -17.13
N SER A 432 -29.21 -5.81 -16.19
CA SER A 432 -29.25 -5.51 -14.76
C SER A 432 -27.96 -4.83 -14.27
N VAL A 433 -26.79 -5.29 -14.73
CA VAL A 433 -25.52 -4.65 -14.38
C VAL A 433 -25.41 -3.26 -15.01
N SER A 434 -25.86 -3.08 -16.25
CA SER A 434 -25.87 -1.77 -16.91
C SER A 434 -26.68 -0.74 -16.10
N SER A 435 -27.89 -1.09 -15.65
CA SER A 435 -28.70 -0.20 -14.82
C SER A 435 -28.05 0.11 -13.47
N ALA A 436 -27.41 -0.88 -12.84
CA ALA A 436 -26.67 -0.66 -11.59
C ALA A 436 -25.47 0.30 -11.79
N MET A 437 -24.80 0.23 -12.94
CA MET A 437 -23.70 1.12 -13.28
C MET A 437 -24.17 2.56 -13.54
N GLU A 438 -25.33 2.76 -14.17
CA GLU A 438 -25.94 4.09 -14.31
C GLU A 438 -26.27 4.73 -12.95
N GLU A 439 -26.82 3.94 -12.01
CA GLU A 439 -27.13 4.40 -10.65
C GLU A 439 -25.86 4.70 -9.85
N LEU A 440 -24.82 3.88 -10.00
CA LEU A 440 -23.49 4.14 -9.45
C LEU A 440 -22.89 5.43 -10.01
N GLY A 441 -23.09 5.72 -11.30
CA GLY A 441 -22.63 6.96 -11.93
C GLY A 441 -23.25 8.19 -11.27
N LYS A 442 -24.58 8.17 -11.07
CA LYS A 442 -25.28 9.26 -10.35
C LYS A 442 -24.81 9.41 -8.90
N SER A 443 -24.55 8.29 -8.23
CA SER A 443 -24.04 8.30 -6.86
C SER A 443 -22.64 8.91 -6.78
N ALA A 444 -21.78 8.60 -7.75
CA ALA A 444 -20.44 9.19 -7.85
C ALA A 444 -20.50 10.71 -8.06
N GLU A 445 -21.40 11.20 -8.93
CA GLU A 445 -21.62 12.64 -9.12
C GLU A 445 -22.11 13.35 -7.85
N GLU A 446 -22.98 12.71 -7.07
CA GLU A 446 -23.47 13.26 -5.79
C GLU A 446 -22.34 13.35 -4.76
N VAL A 447 -21.50 12.32 -4.65
CA VAL A 447 -20.32 12.33 -3.76
C VAL A 447 -19.31 13.39 -4.20
N ALA A 448 -19.10 13.60 -5.50
CA ALA A 448 -18.25 14.68 -6.02
C ALA A 448 -18.73 16.06 -5.53
N ARG A 449 -20.03 16.35 -5.69
CA ARG A 449 -20.62 17.62 -5.22
C ARG A 449 -20.50 17.78 -3.71
N SER A 450 -20.76 16.71 -2.94
CA SER A 450 -20.62 16.74 -1.49
C SER A 450 -19.17 17.00 -1.05
N THR A 451 -18.18 16.54 -1.83
CA THR A 451 -16.75 16.78 -1.59
C THR A 451 -16.36 18.23 -1.88
N GLU A 452 -16.92 18.83 -2.94
CA GLU A 452 -16.77 20.28 -3.21
C GLU A 452 -17.35 21.13 -2.07
N ASP A 453 -18.56 20.82 -1.62
CA ASP A 453 -19.21 21.51 -0.49
C ASP A 453 -18.41 21.35 0.81
N THR A 454 -17.86 20.17 1.06
CA THR A 454 -16.98 19.90 2.21
C THR A 454 -15.72 20.75 2.13
N SER A 455 -15.12 20.88 0.94
CA SER A 455 -13.93 21.71 0.71
C SER A 455 -14.21 23.20 0.95
N ALA A 456 -15.36 23.70 0.52
CA ALA A 456 -15.80 25.06 0.84
C ALA A 456 -15.96 25.25 2.37
N THR A 457 -16.59 24.29 3.04
CA THR A 457 -16.79 24.33 4.50
C THR A 457 -15.46 24.31 5.27
N ILE A 458 -14.45 23.56 4.79
CA ILE A 458 -13.10 23.56 5.37
C ILE A 458 -12.49 24.96 5.35
N VAL A 459 -12.63 25.69 4.25
CA VAL A 459 -12.10 27.07 4.13
C VAL A 459 -12.78 28.01 5.14
N ASP A 460 -14.10 27.89 5.30
CA ASP A 460 -14.86 28.70 6.26
C ASP A 460 -14.47 28.39 7.72
N VAL A 461 -14.29 27.11 8.06
CA VAL A 461 -13.84 26.69 9.39
C VAL A 461 -12.42 27.16 9.66
N THR A 462 -11.51 27.06 8.68
CA THR A 462 -10.13 27.55 8.80
C THR A 462 -10.09 29.04 9.12
N THR A 463 -10.90 29.82 8.39
CA THR A 463 -11.05 31.27 8.62
C THR A 463 -11.58 31.56 10.03
N SER A 464 -12.57 30.79 10.49
CA SER A 464 -13.15 30.92 11.83
C SER A 464 -12.14 30.59 12.94
N ILE A 465 -11.29 29.58 12.75
CA ILE A 465 -10.21 29.24 13.70
C ILE A 465 -9.17 30.35 13.75
N GLN A 466 -8.85 30.97 12.61
CA GLN A 466 -7.89 32.07 12.56
C GLN A 466 -8.40 33.31 13.31
N GLN A 467 -9.70 33.62 13.18
CA GLN A 467 -10.36 34.64 14.00
C GLN A 467 -10.39 34.28 15.49
N MET A 468 -10.63 33.00 15.82
CA MET A 468 -10.60 32.50 17.19
C MET A 468 -9.22 32.67 17.82
N ASN A 469 -8.14 32.33 17.12
CA ASN A 469 -6.76 32.56 17.59
C ASN A 469 -6.49 34.02 17.89
N THR A 470 -6.90 34.92 17.00
CA THR A 470 -6.77 36.38 17.22
C THR A 470 -7.50 36.82 18.49
N SER A 471 -8.70 36.27 18.73
CA SER A 471 -9.50 36.57 19.93
C SER A 471 -8.86 36.02 21.21
N ILE A 472 -8.28 34.81 21.16
CA ILE A 472 -7.55 34.19 22.28
C ILE A 472 -6.32 35.03 22.65
N GLU A 473 -5.52 35.45 21.66
CA GLU A 473 -4.36 36.33 21.88
C GLU A 473 -4.76 37.65 22.53
N GLN A 474 -5.86 38.25 22.05
CA GLN A 474 -6.38 39.49 22.62
C GLN A 474 -6.86 39.29 24.06
N ALA A 475 -7.55 38.19 24.38
CA ALA A 475 -7.98 37.85 25.73
C ALA A 475 -6.79 37.65 26.68
N ALA A 476 -5.75 36.93 26.24
CA ALA A 476 -4.52 36.73 27.00
C ALA A 476 -3.79 38.06 27.26
N SER A 477 -3.69 38.93 26.25
CA SER A 477 -3.12 40.27 26.38
C SER A 477 -3.89 41.13 27.39
N ASN A 478 -5.23 41.10 27.33
CA ASN A 478 -6.09 41.82 28.27
C ASN A 478 -5.94 41.30 29.71
N ALA A 479 -5.83 39.98 29.90
CA ALA A 479 -5.55 39.39 31.20
C ALA A 479 -4.21 39.87 31.76
N HIS A 480 -3.15 39.90 30.94
CA HIS A 480 -1.85 40.44 31.36
C HIS A 480 -1.91 41.91 31.76
N LYS A 481 -2.60 42.76 30.97
CA LYS A 481 -2.79 44.18 31.31
C LYS A 481 -3.57 44.35 32.62
N ALA A 482 -4.66 43.61 32.78
CA ALA A 482 -5.46 43.63 34.00
C ALA A 482 -4.65 43.18 35.23
N SER A 483 -3.75 42.21 35.07
CA SER A 483 -2.85 41.76 36.14
C SER A 483 -1.89 42.89 36.58
N GLY A 484 -1.35 43.64 35.60
CA GLY A 484 -0.52 44.82 35.87
C GLY A 484 -1.27 45.91 36.62
N GLU A 485 -2.48 46.24 36.19
CA GLU A 485 -3.34 47.25 36.85
C GLU A 485 -3.75 46.81 38.27
N ALA A 486 -4.08 45.52 38.45
CA ALA A 486 -4.39 44.97 39.77
C ALA A 486 -3.19 45.13 40.71
N LYS A 487 -1.97 44.80 40.25
CA LYS A 487 -0.73 44.98 41.02
C LYS A 487 -0.47 46.45 41.38
N ASN A 488 -0.70 47.37 40.45
CA ASN A 488 -0.58 48.80 40.71
C ASN A 488 -1.59 49.28 41.77
N THR A 489 -2.81 48.77 41.71
CA THR A 489 -3.87 49.10 42.67
C THR A 489 -3.52 48.62 44.09
N VAL A 490 -2.87 47.45 44.23
CA VAL A 490 -2.32 46.99 45.53
C VAL A 490 -1.33 48.02 46.09
N LEU A 491 -0.36 48.46 45.27
CA LEU A 491 0.64 49.44 45.70
C LEU A 491 0.01 50.75 46.20
N VAL A 492 -0.93 51.31 45.42
CA VAL A 492 -1.63 52.54 45.80
C VAL A 492 -2.45 52.35 47.09
N ALA A 493 -3.06 51.18 47.28
CA ALA A 493 -3.79 50.86 48.50
C ALA A 493 -2.84 50.72 49.72
N GLU A 494 -1.62 50.19 49.54
CA GLU A 494 -0.60 50.12 50.60
C GLU A 494 -0.12 51.51 51.02
N GLU A 495 0.13 52.39 50.04
CA GLU A 495 0.46 53.79 50.28
C GLU A 495 -0.67 54.50 51.03
N GLY A 496 -1.92 54.31 50.60
CA GLY A 496 -3.11 54.85 51.26
C GLY A 496 -3.24 54.34 52.71
N LYS A 497 -2.99 53.06 52.96
CA LYS A 497 -3.03 52.47 54.30
C LYS A 497 -1.96 53.06 55.21
N THR A 498 -0.77 53.30 54.67
CA THR A 498 0.33 53.95 55.40
C THR A 498 -0.03 55.39 55.76
N ALA A 499 -0.58 56.16 54.82
CA ALA A 499 -1.04 57.54 55.06
C ALA A 499 -2.16 57.61 56.11
N VAL A 500 -3.11 56.68 56.09
CA VAL A 500 -4.14 56.53 57.14
C VAL A 500 -3.48 56.26 58.50
N GLY A 501 -2.50 55.35 58.58
CA GLY A 501 -1.77 55.06 59.81
C GLY A 501 -1.02 56.28 60.38
N HIS A 502 -0.39 57.08 59.52
CA HIS A 502 0.21 58.35 59.92
C HIS A 502 -0.84 59.34 60.45
N THR A 503 -1.99 59.44 59.78
CA THR A 503 -3.09 60.32 60.20
C THR A 503 -3.65 59.94 61.57
N ILE A 504 -3.79 58.65 61.87
CA ILE A 504 -4.19 58.16 63.20
C ILE A 504 -3.17 58.61 64.26
N THR A 505 -1.88 58.50 63.95
CA THR A 505 -0.80 58.90 64.86
C THR A 505 -0.81 60.40 65.14
N GLU A 506 -1.00 61.23 64.11
CA GLU A 506 -1.13 62.69 64.25
C GLU A 506 -2.39 63.09 65.04
N MET A 507 -3.53 62.43 64.80
CA MET A 507 -4.76 62.67 65.55
C MET A 507 -4.62 62.30 67.03
N ASP A 508 -3.88 61.23 67.35
CA ASP A 508 -3.55 60.88 68.74
C ASP A 508 -2.68 61.96 69.40
N GLN A 509 -1.73 62.56 68.67
CA GLN A 509 -0.95 63.69 69.16
C GLN A 509 -1.82 64.93 69.41
N ILE A 510 -2.75 65.24 68.50
CA ILE A 510 -3.71 66.34 68.69
C ILE A 510 -4.59 66.08 69.92
N ASN A 511 -5.08 64.85 70.10
CA ASN A 511 -5.89 64.49 71.26
C ASN A 511 -5.11 64.69 72.58
N LYS A 512 -3.83 64.29 72.61
CA LYS A 512 -2.92 64.57 73.75
C LYS A 512 -2.70 66.07 73.96
N ALA A 513 -2.53 66.85 72.90
CA ALA A 513 -2.39 68.30 72.99
C ALA A 513 -3.66 68.97 73.53
N MET A 514 -4.84 68.49 73.14
CA MET A 514 -6.14 68.96 73.66
C MET A 514 -6.32 68.63 75.15
N ALA A 515 -5.88 67.45 75.58
CA ALA A 515 -5.87 67.08 77.00
C ALA A 515 -4.96 68.02 77.81
N ASN A 516 -3.74 68.26 77.32
CA ASN A 516 -2.80 69.20 77.95
C ASN A 516 -3.35 70.64 78.00
N LEU A 517 -4.00 71.09 76.93
CA LEU A 517 -4.64 72.41 76.87
C LEU A 517 -5.79 72.53 77.88
N THR A 518 -6.61 71.48 78.01
CA THR A 518 -7.68 71.41 79.02
C THR A 518 -7.11 71.55 80.43
N ASP A 519 -6.01 70.86 80.73
CA ASP A 519 -5.36 70.93 82.04
C ASP A 519 -4.73 72.29 82.31
N ALA A 520 -4.11 72.92 81.30
CA ALA A 520 -3.58 74.28 81.40
C ALA A 520 -4.70 75.31 81.70
N ILE A 521 -5.82 75.24 80.97
CA ILE A 521 -6.98 76.13 81.18
C ILE A 521 -7.60 75.93 82.57
N LYS A 522 -7.72 74.67 83.03
CA LYS A 522 -8.13 74.39 84.42
C LYS A 522 -7.17 75.02 85.44
N GLY A 523 -5.87 75.00 85.14
CA GLY A 523 -4.84 75.70 85.92
C GLY A 523 -5.09 77.21 86.00
N LEU A 524 -5.35 77.87 84.86
CA LEU A 524 -5.73 79.29 84.83
C LEU A 524 -7.00 79.56 85.63
N GLY A 525 -8.01 78.70 85.53
CA GLY A 525 -9.25 78.82 86.31
C GLY A 525 -9.01 78.80 87.82
N LYS A 526 -8.13 77.90 88.30
CA LYS A 526 -7.72 77.87 89.71
C LYS A 526 -7.00 79.15 90.14
N ALA A 527 -6.09 79.66 89.30
CA ALA A 527 -5.38 80.90 89.59
C ALA A 527 -6.34 82.11 89.63
N ALA A 528 -7.32 82.17 88.73
CA ALA A 528 -8.34 83.23 88.72
C ALA A 528 -9.23 83.19 89.98
N ILE A 529 -9.59 82.00 90.47
CA ILE A 529 -10.29 81.85 91.76
C ILE A 529 -9.42 82.38 92.91
N GLN A 530 -8.15 81.97 92.99
CA GLN A 530 -7.23 82.43 94.04
C GLN A 530 -7.01 83.95 94.02
N ILE A 531 -6.95 84.56 92.84
CA ILE A 531 -6.86 86.03 92.74
C ILE A 531 -8.17 86.68 93.23
N GLY A 532 -9.33 86.09 92.89
CA GLY A 532 -10.62 86.54 93.41
C GLY A 532 -10.65 86.57 94.94
N ASP A 533 -10.22 85.48 95.58
CA ASP A 533 -10.14 85.38 97.06
C ASP A 533 -9.21 86.46 97.66
N ILE A 534 -8.07 86.73 97.01
CA ILE A 534 -7.13 87.77 97.46
C ILE A 534 -7.76 89.17 97.32
N VAL A 535 -8.45 89.43 96.23
CA VAL A 535 -9.09 90.73 95.95
C VAL A 535 -10.22 91.00 96.95
N GLU A 536 -10.98 89.98 97.34
CA GLU A 536 -11.99 90.08 98.40
C GLU A 536 -11.36 90.49 99.74
N VAL A 537 -10.24 89.87 100.13
CA VAL A 537 -9.49 90.26 101.33
C VAL A 537 -8.96 91.70 101.24
N ILE A 538 -8.54 92.16 100.06
CA ILE A 538 -8.08 93.55 99.88
C ILE A 538 -9.27 94.53 100.00
N ASP A 539 -10.44 94.19 99.46
CA ASP A 539 -11.66 95.00 99.59
C ASP A 539 -12.08 95.11 101.07
N ASP A 540 -12.07 93.99 101.82
CA ASP A 540 -12.31 93.97 103.26
C ASP A 540 -11.33 94.88 104.02
N ILE A 541 -10.03 94.83 103.68
CA ILE A 541 -9.01 95.71 104.26
C ILE A 541 -9.28 97.17 103.90
N ALA A 542 -9.67 97.47 102.66
CA ALA A 542 -10.00 98.82 102.22
C ALA A 542 -11.23 99.35 102.96
N GLU A 543 -12.29 98.56 103.13
CA GLU A 543 -13.48 98.94 103.89
C GLU A 543 -13.17 99.19 105.37
N GLN A 544 -12.39 98.29 106.00
CA GLN A 544 -11.90 98.48 107.37
C GLN A 544 -11.03 99.74 107.50
N THR A 545 -10.16 100.01 106.51
CA THR A 545 -9.30 101.20 106.49
C THR A 545 -10.13 102.46 106.34
N ASN A 546 -11.20 102.44 105.53
CA ASN A 546 -12.13 103.56 105.38
C ASN A 546 -12.91 103.82 106.68
N LEU A 547 -13.36 102.77 107.38
CA LEU A 547 -14.00 102.89 108.70
C LEU A 547 -13.04 103.42 109.77
N LEU A 548 -11.80 102.96 109.80
CA LEU A 548 -10.74 103.46 110.68
C LEU A 548 -10.43 104.93 110.39
N ALA A 549 -10.33 105.29 109.11
CA ALA A 549 -10.12 106.66 108.66
C ALA A 549 -11.30 107.58 109.00
N LEU A 550 -12.54 107.11 108.84
CA LEU A 550 -13.74 107.84 109.23
C LEU A 550 -13.79 108.06 110.74
N ASN A 551 -13.51 107.03 111.55
CA ASN A 551 -13.42 107.15 113.01
C ASN A 551 -12.31 108.12 113.44
N ALA A 552 -11.15 108.07 112.79
CA ALA A 552 -10.05 109.01 113.03
C ALA A 552 -10.40 110.44 112.60
N ALA A 553 -11.13 110.64 111.50
CA ALA A 553 -11.60 111.95 111.05
C ALA A 553 -12.66 112.53 111.99
N ILE A 554 -13.56 111.71 112.52
CA ILE A 554 -14.56 112.11 113.54
C ILE A 554 -13.86 112.55 114.82
N GLU A 555 -12.91 111.75 115.33
CA GLU A 555 -12.21 112.09 116.58
C GLU A 555 -11.28 113.30 116.41
N ALA A 556 -10.70 113.48 115.22
CA ALA A 556 -9.97 114.69 114.85
C ALA A 556 -10.87 115.93 114.74
N ALA A 557 -12.11 115.80 114.24
CA ALA A 557 -13.11 116.88 114.26
C ALA A 557 -13.56 117.22 115.70
N ARG A 558 -13.57 116.23 116.59
CA ARG A 558 -13.90 116.36 118.03
C ARG A 558 -12.85 117.13 118.83
N ALA A 559 -11.58 117.07 118.41
CA ALA A 559 -10.45 117.78 119.03
C ALA A 559 -10.34 119.28 118.65
N GLY A 560 -11.26 119.82 117.84
CA GLY A 560 -11.30 121.25 117.48
C GLY A 560 -10.06 121.73 116.71
N GLU A 561 -9.59 122.96 116.99
CA GLU A 561 -8.44 123.58 116.29
C GLU A 561 -7.15 122.73 116.34
N HIS A 562 -6.98 121.87 117.35
CA HIS A 562 -5.81 121.00 117.49
C HIS A 562 -5.85 119.74 116.60
N GLY A 563 -7.01 119.36 116.08
CA GLY A 563 -7.20 118.15 115.26
C GLY A 563 -7.17 118.35 113.75
N LYS A 564 -7.11 119.61 113.25
CA LYS A 564 -7.20 119.94 111.81
C LYS A 564 -6.19 119.21 110.94
N GLY A 565 -4.92 119.11 111.35
CA GLY A 565 -3.89 118.39 110.59
C GLY A 565 -4.16 116.89 110.49
N PHE A 566 -4.68 116.29 111.57
CA PHE A 566 -4.99 114.87 111.64
C PHE A 566 -6.27 114.53 110.85
N ALA A 567 -7.27 115.41 110.86
CA ALA A 567 -8.50 115.26 110.08
C ALA A 567 -8.22 115.25 108.56
N VAL A 568 -7.27 116.08 108.08
CA VAL A 568 -6.88 116.10 106.66
C VAL A 568 -6.21 114.78 106.26
N VAL A 569 -5.32 114.24 107.11
CA VAL A 569 -4.66 112.95 106.85
C VAL A 569 -5.67 111.80 106.90
N ALA A 570 -6.57 111.78 107.88
CA ALA A 570 -7.62 110.78 107.98
C ALA A 570 -8.58 110.82 106.79
N GLY A 571 -8.99 112.01 106.33
CA GLY A 571 -9.79 112.17 105.11
C GLY A 571 -9.06 111.71 103.85
N ALA A 572 -7.75 111.94 103.75
CA ALA A 572 -6.93 111.43 102.65
C ALA A 572 -6.79 109.89 102.67
N ILE A 573 -6.67 109.28 103.84
CA ILE A 573 -6.64 107.81 103.99
C ILE A 573 -8.02 107.21 103.67
N GLY A 574 -9.12 107.83 104.11
CA GLY A 574 -10.47 107.39 103.78
C GLY A 574 -10.73 107.44 102.27
N ASN A 575 -10.35 108.54 101.61
CA ASN A 575 -10.46 108.67 100.15
C ASN A 575 -9.55 107.66 99.41
N LEU A 576 -8.36 107.36 99.94
CA LEU A 576 -7.48 106.33 99.38
C LEU A 576 -8.10 104.93 99.54
N ALA A 577 -8.70 104.64 100.70
CA ALA A 577 -9.37 103.39 101.00
C ALA A 577 -10.64 103.21 100.16
N GLU A 578 -11.43 104.27 99.94
CA GLU A 578 -12.56 104.29 99.01
C GLU A 578 -12.10 103.99 97.57
N LYS A 579 -11.04 104.67 97.10
CA LYS A 579 -10.44 104.36 95.78
C LYS A 579 -9.88 102.95 95.68
N SER A 580 -9.33 102.41 96.76
CA SER A 580 -8.86 101.02 96.82
C SER A 580 -10.02 100.04 96.74
N SER A 581 -11.14 100.30 97.42
CA SER A 581 -12.37 99.49 97.35
C SER A 581 -13.02 99.54 95.97
N ASP A 582 -13.07 100.72 95.34
CA ASP A 582 -13.58 100.85 93.97
C ASP A 582 -12.69 100.09 92.97
N ALA A 583 -11.36 100.18 93.13
CA ALA A 583 -10.41 99.44 92.30
C ALA A 583 -10.50 97.91 92.50
N THR A 584 -10.71 97.42 93.73
CA THR A 584 -10.91 95.98 94.00
C THR A 584 -12.24 95.49 93.44
N LYS A 585 -13.30 96.29 93.44
CA LYS A 585 -14.56 95.95 92.75
C LYS A 585 -14.37 95.83 91.24
N ASP A 586 -13.63 96.75 90.62
CA ASP A 586 -13.29 96.65 89.20
C ASP A 586 -12.47 95.39 88.90
N ILE A 587 -11.48 95.06 89.73
CA ILE A 587 -10.71 93.80 89.61
C ILE A 587 -11.62 92.59 89.81
N THR A 588 -12.55 92.61 90.77
CA THR A 588 -13.49 91.52 91.02
C THR A 588 -14.35 91.26 89.78
N ASN A 589 -14.84 92.31 89.12
CA ASN A 589 -15.59 92.18 87.88
C ASN A 589 -14.73 91.59 86.74
N LEU A 590 -13.48 92.03 86.60
CA LEU A 590 -12.54 91.46 85.64
C LEU A 590 -12.24 89.98 85.92
N ILE A 591 -12.09 89.59 87.20
CA ILE A 591 -11.86 88.19 87.60
C ILE A 591 -13.08 87.33 87.31
N LYS A 592 -14.30 87.82 87.59
CA LYS A 592 -15.54 87.12 87.20
C LYS A 592 -15.60 86.91 85.69
N GLN A 593 -15.27 87.93 84.90
CA GLN A 593 -15.22 87.80 83.44
C GLN A 593 -14.17 86.77 83.00
N ILE A 594 -12.96 86.77 83.59
CA ILE A 594 -11.93 85.76 83.30
C ILE A 594 -12.40 84.35 83.67
N GLN A 595 -13.10 84.18 84.80
CA GLN A 595 -13.65 82.88 85.21
C GLN A 595 -14.72 82.38 84.22
N GLU A 596 -15.60 83.26 83.75
CA GLU A 596 -16.57 82.95 82.69
C GLU A 596 -15.88 82.58 81.37
N GLU A 597 -14.87 83.34 80.95
CA GLU A 597 -14.08 83.05 79.74
C GLU A 597 -13.33 81.72 79.85
N VAL A 598 -12.77 81.39 81.02
CA VAL A 598 -12.12 80.10 81.29
C VAL A 598 -13.12 78.95 81.19
N ASN A 599 -14.31 79.08 81.77
CA ASN A 599 -15.34 78.05 81.68
C ASN A 599 -15.78 77.82 80.23
N ASN A 600 -15.98 78.89 79.46
CA ASN A 600 -16.27 78.79 78.03
C ASN A 600 -15.12 78.13 77.25
N ALA A 601 -13.86 78.42 77.61
CA ALA A 601 -12.69 77.80 77.00
C ALA A 601 -12.60 76.29 77.33
N ILE A 602 -12.95 75.87 78.54
CA ILE A 602 -13.04 74.44 78.91
C ILE A 602 -14.09 73.72 78.05
N GLU A 603 -15.29 74.30 77.91
CA GLU A 603 -16.36 73.72 77.11
C GLU A 603 -15.94 73.58 75.63
N THR A 604 -15.34 74.64 75.07
CA THR A 604 -14.84 74.64 73.69
C THR A 604 -13.75 73.59 73.49
N THR A 605 -12.82 73.46 74.44
CA THR A 605 -11.73 72.48 74.37
C THR A 605 -12.27 71.05 74.50
N HIS A 606 -13.27 70.82 75.35
CA HIS A 606 -13.94 69.52 75.47
C HIS A 606 -14.67 69.12 74.17
N SER A 607 -15.40 70.07 73.57
CA SER A 607 -16.03 69.87 72.27
C SER A 607 -15.00 69.56 71.18
N GLY A 608 -13.86 70.28 71.16
CA GLY A 608 -12.75 70.01 70.25
C GLY A 608 -12.14 68.62 70.43
N ALA A 609 -11.94 68.17 71.66
CA ALA A 609 -11.45 66.81 71.94
C ALA A 609 -12.41 65.73 71.41
N LYS A 610 -13.73 65.93 71.60
CA LYS A 610 -14.76 65.04 71.04
C LYS A 610 -14.77 65.03 69.50
N GLN A 611 -14.53 66.17 68.87
CA GLN A 611 -14.39 66.23 67.41
C GLN A 611 -13.15 65.46 66.91
N VAL A 612 -12.03 65.53 67.62
CA VAL A 612 -10.83 64.77 67.31
C VAL A 612 -11.08 63.26 67.47
N GLU A 613 -11.74 62.83 68.54
CA GLU A 613 -12.13 61.43 68.74
C GLU A 613 -13.01 60.90 67.59
N ASN A 614 -14.01 61.69 67.17
CA ASN A 614 -14.81 61.35 65.99
C ASN A 614 -13.96 61.28 64.71
N GLY A 615 -12.99 62.19 64.56
CA GLY A 615 -12.02 62.17 63.46
C GLY A 615 -11.19 60.88 63.43
N VAL A 616 -10.70 60.41 64.59
CA VAL A 616 -9.98 59.13 64.72
C VAL A 616 -10.84 57.96 64.26
N ASN A 617 -12.11 57.90 64.68
CA ASN A 617 -13.02 56.84 64.28
C ASN A 617 -13.27 56.83 62.76
N LEU A 618 -13.46 58.01 62.14
CA LEU A 618 -13.65 58.13 60.69
C LEU A 618 -12.41 57.68 59.89
N VAL A 619 -11.22 58.01 60.37
CA VAL A 619 -9.95 57.57 59.75
C VAL A 619 -9.77 56.05 59.90
N LYS A 620 -10.18 55.46 61.02
CA LYS A 620 -10.17 54.01 61.23
C LYS A 620 -11.13 53.27 60.28
N ASP A 621 -12.33 53.82 60.06
CA ASP A 621 -13.28 53.31 59.08
C ASP A 621 -12.71 53.37 57.66
N THR A 622 -11.98 54.45 57.34
CA THR A 622 -11.25 54.59 56.06
C THR A 622 -10.18 53.49 55.90
N GLY A 623 -9.43 53.17 56.96
CA GLY A 623 -8.49 52.04 56.97
C GLY A 623 -9.17 50.69 56.71
N THR A 624 -10.35 50.47 57.32
CA THR A 624 -11.14 49.25 57.10
C THR A 624 -11.66 49.15 55.65
N ALA A 625 -12.02 50.28 55.03
CA ALA A 625 -12.40 50.33 53.62
C ALA A 625 -11.24 49.95 52.69
N LEU A 626 -10.02 50.41 53.00
CA LEU A 626 -8.81 50.01 52.26
C LEU A 626 -8.52 48.51 52.40
N ASP A 627 -8.68 47.93 53.60
CA ASP A 627 -8.52 46.47 53.78
C ASP A 627 -9.52 45.66 52.92
N LYS A 628 -10.76 46.14 52.76
CA LYS A 628 -11.73 45.52 51.85
C LYS A 628 -11.30 45.63 50.37
N ILE A 629 -10.66 46.73 49.99
CA ILE A 629 -10.10 46.91 48.63
C ILE A 629 -9.00 45.88 48.38
N PHE A 630 -8.11 45.62 49.34
CA PHE A 630 -7.09 44.56 49.22
C PHE A 630 -7.70 43.20 48.91
N VAL A 631 -8.67 42.77 49.71
CA VAL A 631 -9.33 41.46 49.53
C VAL A 631 -10.03 41.37 48.16
N ALA A 632 -10.62 42.47 47.69
CA ALA A 632 -11.25 42.52 46.37
C ALA A 632 -10.21 42.41 45.24
N ILE A 633 -9.05 43.06 45.37
CA ILE A 633 -7.97 42.99 44.38
C ILE A 633 -7.34 41.59 44.35
N GLU A 634 -7.09 40.95 45.49
CA GLU A 634 -6.58 39.57 45.53
C GLU A 634 -7.51 38.59 44.78
N ARG A 635 -8.81 38.72 45.00
CA ARG A 635 -9.82 37.93 44.25
C ARG A 635 -9.77 38.25 42.75
N THR A 636 -9.58 39.50 42.39
CA THR A 636 -9.46 39.95 41.00
C THR A 636 -8.23 39.37 40.33
N THR A 637 -7.07 39.40 41.00
CA THR A 637 -5.83 38.76 40.52
C THR A 637 -6.00 37.27 40.31
N LYS A 638 -6.71 36.58 41.23
CA LYS A 638 -7.01 35.16 41.06
C LYS A 638 -7.85 34.91 39.79
N MET A 639 -8.93 35.65 39.59
CA MET A 639 -9.77 35.52 38.38
C MET A 639 -8.99 35.81 37.09
N ILE A 640 -8.08 36.78 37.11
CA ILE A 640 -7.21 37.09 35.97
C ILE A 640 -6.28 35.91 35.64
N ASN A 641 -5.71 35.25 36.65
CA ASN A 641 -4.88 34.06 36.45
C ASN A 641 -5.70 32.88 35.89
N ASP A 642 -6.94 32.70 36.36
CA ASP A 642 -7.85 31.67 35.84
C ASP A 642 -8.21 31.94 34.36
N ILE A 643 -8.40 33.21 33.98
CA ILE A 643 -8.58 33.61 32.57
C ILE A 643 -7.34 33.28 31.75
N ALA A 644 -6.14 33.63 32.24
CA ALA A 644 -4.89 33.35 31.52
C ALA A 644 -4.67 31.84 31.30
N ALA A 645 -4.97 31.01 32.31
CA ALA A 645 -4.92 29.56 32.18
C ALA A 645 -5.94 29.05 31.15
N SER A 646 -7.19 29.55 31.19
CA SER A 646 -8.24 29.18 30.24
C SER A 646 -7.88 29.58 28.80
N THR A 647 -7.24 30.74 28.59
CA THR A 647 -6.79 31.17 27.26
C THR A 647 -5.66 30.30 26.72
N ASP A 648 -4.75 29.81 27.58
CA ASP A 648 -3.71 28.86 27.17
C ASP A 648 -4.30 27.50 26.76
N GLU A 649 -5.30 27.01 27.50
CA GLU A 649 -6.05 25.80 27.12
C GLU A 649 -6.83 25.98 25.81
N GLN A 650 -7.49 27.13 25.62
CA GLN A 650 -8.18 27.45 24.36
C GLN A 650 -7.21 27.50 23.18
N ALA A 651 -6.00 28.05 23.35
CA ALA A 651 -4.98 28.06 22.30
C ALA A 651 -4.57 26.63 21.90
N LYS A 652 -4.39 25.74 22.88
CA LYS A 652 -4.10 24.31 22.62
C LYS A 652 -5.26 23.61 21.90
N ALA A 653 -6.50 23.85 22.34
CA ALA A 653 -7.69 23.28 21.71
C ALA A 653 -7.85 23.80 20.26
N SER A 654 -7.64 25.09 20.03
CA SER A 654 -7.66 25.70 18.70
C SER A 654 -6.65 25.04 17.76
N LYS A 655 -5.43 24.78 18.23
CA LYS A 655 -4.42 24.04 17.46
C LYS A 655 -4.87 22.63 17.12
N ALA A 656 -5.42 21.89 18.08
CA ALA A 656 -5.93 20.55 17.82
C ALA A 656 -7.09 20.53 16.81
N ILE A 657 -7.95 21.56 16.80
CA ILE A 657 -9.00 21.72 15.80
C ILE A 657 -8.37 22.00 14.42
N MET A 658 -7.34 22.85 14.35
CA MET A 658 -6.63 23.12 13.09
C MET A 658 -6.05 21.84 12.48
N ASP A 659 -5.35 21.04 13.30
CA ASP A 659 -4.77 19.76 12.87
C ASP A 659 -5.87 18.79 12.37
N ALA A 660 -7.04 18.76 13.03
CA ALA A 660 -8.18 17.96 12.60
C ALA A 660 -8.77 18.44 11.27
N VAL A 661 -8.88 19.75 11.06
CA VAL A 661 -9.38 20.34 9.80
C VAL A 661 -8.43 20.05 8.64
N GLU A 662 -7.12 20.14 8.86
CA GLU A 662 -6.11 19.74 7.86
C GLU A 662 -6.26 18.26 7.48
N LYS A 663 -6.54 17.38 8.46
CA LYS A 663 -6.80 15.96 8.18
C LYS A 663 -8.09 15.73 7.40
N VAL A 664 -9.15 16.48 7.69
CA VAL A 664 -10.41 16.43 6.91
C VAL A 664 -10.19 16.93 5.48
N ASN A 665 -9.32 17.94 5.28
CA ASN A 665 -8.95 18.42 3.95
C ASN A 665 -8.19 17.36 3.14
N GLU A 666 -7.21 16.69 3.76
CA GLU A 666 -6.50 15.58 3.13
C GLU A 666 -7.46 14.44 2.72
N LEU A 667 -8.40 14.10 3.60
CA LEU A 667 -9.42 13.08 3.32
C LEU A 667 -10.36 13.51 2.18
N SER A 668 -10.78 14.78 2.15
CA SER A 668 -11.60 15.36 1.07
C SER A 668 -10.92 15.20 -0.29
N MET A 669 -9.61 15.52 -0.37
CA MET A 669 -8.82 15.33 -1.59
C MET A 669 -8.73 13.85 -2.01
N GLN A 670 -8.57 12.94 -1.06
CA GLN A 670 -8.55 11.49 -1.34
C GLN A 670 -9.90 10.99 -1.85
N VAL A 671 -11.01 11.45 -1.26
CA VAL A 671 -12.37 11.11 -1.72
C VAL A 671 -12.59 11.63 -3.14
N SER A 672 -12.16 12.86 -3.45
CA SER A 672 -12.27 13.41 -4.81
C SER A 672 -11.54 12.55 -5.84
N ALA A 673 -10.30 12.14 -5.55
CA ALA A 673 -9.54 11.27 -6.44
C ALA A 673 -10.20 9.88 -6.61
N ALA A 674 -10.74 9.32 -5.53
CA ALA A 674 -11.46 8.05 -5.58
C ALA A 674 -12.74 8.13 -6.43
N VAL A 675 -13.46 9.27 -6.37
CA VAL A 675 -14.65 9.49 -7.21
C VAL A 675 -14.29 9.59 -8.69
N GLU A 676 -13.19 10.26 -9.05
CA GLU A 676 -12.70 10.30 -10.43
C GLU A 676 -12.34 8.91 -10.96
N GLU A 677 -11.61 8.12 -10.16
CA GLU A 677 -11.26 6.74 -10.51
C GLU A 677 -12.51 5.84 -10.63
N GLN A 678 -13.48 6.03 -9.73
CA GLN A 678 -14.74 5.30 -9.77
C GLN A 678 -15.57 5.66 -11.01
N ALA A 679 -15.60 6.93 -11.41
CA ALA A 679 -16.28 7.36 -12.64
C ALA A 679 -15.65 6.71 -13.89
N SER A 680 -14.31 6.65 -13.96
CA SER A 680 -13.61 5.93 -15.03
C SER A 680 -13.94 4.44 -15.03
N SER A 681 -13.94 3.82 -13.85
CA SER A 681 -14.24 2.38 -13.71
C SER A 681 -15.68 2.04 -14.12
N ILE A 682 -16.64 2.90 -13.78
CA ILE A 682 -18.05 2.75 -14.21
C ILE A 682 -18.13 2.76 -15.74
N GLN A 683 -17.42 3.69 -16.40
CA GLN A 683 -17.39 3.75 -17.87
C GLN A 683 -16.80 2.48 -18.49
N ASP A 684 -15.72 1.94 -17.93
CA ASP A 684 -15.09 0.70 -18.41
C ASP A 684 -16.02 -0.52 -18.26
N VAL A 685 -16.79 -0.58 -17.16
CA VAL A 685 -17.79 -1.63 -16.98
C VAL A 685 -18.93 -1.49 -17.99
N ILE A 686 -19.42 -0.28 -18.26
CA ILE A 686 -20.44 -0.04 -19.29
C ILE A 686 -19.95 -0.53 -20.66
N LEU A 687 -18.73 -0.17 -21.06
CA LEU A 687 -18.13 -0.66 -22.31
C LEU A 687 -17.99 -2.20 -22.33
N SER A 688 -17.67 -2.80 -21.19
CA SER A 688 -17.59 -4.25 -21.06
C SER A 688 -18.97 -4.93 -21.20
N MET A 689 -20.03 -4.29 -20.71
CA MET A 689 -21.42 -4.75 -20.87
C MET A 689 -21.88 -4.67 -22.33
N GLU A 690 -21.55 -3.59 -23.05
CA GLU A 690 -21.81 -3.48 -24.49
C GLU A 690 -21.12 -4.60 -25.28
N LYS A 691 -19.84 -4.86 -24.97
CA LYS A 691 -19.08 -5.95 -25.59
C LYS A 691 -19.66 -7.32 -25.26
N MET A 692 -20.09 -7.54 -24.02
CA MET A 692 -20.72 -8.79 -23.60
C MET A 692 -22.06 -9.02 -24.31
N ASN A 693 -22.84 -7.95 -24.50
CA ASN A 693 -24.08 -8.01 -25.27
C ASN A 693 -23.82 -8.38 -26.75
N SER A 694 -22.80 -7.78 -27.36
CA SER A 694 -22.38 -8.14 -28.73
C SER A 694 -21.95 -9.60 -28.82
N LEU A 695 -21.18 -10.09 -27.84
CA LEU A 695 -20.75 -11.48 -27.80
C LEU A 695 -21.94 -12.44 -27.62
N ALA A 696 -22.92 -12.06 -26.79
CA ALA A 696 -24.16 -12.82 -26.60
C ALA A 696 -24.92 -13.00 -27.93
N GLN A 697 -24.99 -11.93 -28.74
CA GLN A 697 -25.61 -11.99 -30.07
C GLN A 697 -24.83 -12.89 -31.05
N GLU A 698 -23.49 -12.85 -31.01
CA GLU A 698 -22.65 -13.68 -31.87
C GLU A 698 -22.81 -15.18 -31.53
N VAL A 699 -22.82 -15.53 -30.23
CA VAL A 699 -23.07 -16.91 -29.79
C VAL A 699 -24.51 -17.34 -30.13
N ALA A 700 -25.49 -16.43 -30.09
CA ALA A 700 -26.86 -16.73 -30.49
C ALA A 700 -26.93 -17.11 -31.97
N GLY A 701 -26.29 -16.31 -32.83
CA GLY A 701 -26.21 -16.60 -34.27
C GLY A 701 -25.50 -17.94 -34.55
N ALA A 702 -24.40 -18.23 -33.85
CA ALA A 702 -23.72 -19.51 -33.97
C ALA A 702 -24.60 -20.70 -33.54
N ALA A 703 -25.39 -20.55 -32.47
CA ALA A 703 -26.31 -21.57 -32.01
C ALA A 703 -27.44 -21.84 -33.02
N GLU A 704 -27.97 -20.80 -33.68
CA GLU A 704 -28.96 -20.93 -34.76
C GLU A 704 -28.36 -21.68 -35.97
N GLU A 705 -27.14 -21.34 -36.38
CA GLU A 705 -26.44 -22.02 -37.48
C GLU A 705 -26.18 -23.50 -37.15
N GLN A 706 -25.77 -23.80 -35.92
CA GLN A 706 -25.58 -25.16 -35.45
C GLN A 706 -26.89 -25.95 -35.44
N SER A 707 -28.01 -25.31 -35.11
CA SER A 707 -29.34 -25.94 -35.17
C SER A 707 -29.71 -26.32 -36.59
N ALA A 708 -29.51 -25.40 -37.55
CA ALA A 708 -29.78 -25.67 -38.96
C ALA A 708 -28.88 -26.80 -39.52
N SER A 709 -27.59 -26.79 -39.15
CA SER A 709 -26.66 -27.84 -39.55
C SER A 709 -27.03 -29.20 -38.94
N SER A 710 -27.56 -29.21 -37.70
CA SER A 710 -28.04 -30.42 -37.06
C SER A 710 -29.26 -31.02 -37.77
N GLU A 711 -30.19 -30.19 -38.22
CA GLU A 711 -31.35 -30.64 -39.03
C GLU A 711 -30.91 -31.18 -40.39
N GLU A 712 -29.95 -30.54 -41.05
CA GLU A 712 -29.40 -31.01 -42.33
C GLU A 712 -28.70 -32.38 -42.19
N ILE A 713 -27.95 -32.58 -41.10
CA ILE A 713 -27.30 -33.86 -40.81
C ILE A 713 -28.35 -34.95 -40.55
N LEU A 714 -29.44 -34.64 -39.82
CA LEU A 714 -30.53 -35.60 -39.64
C LEU A 714 -31.20 -35.98 -40.97
N ALA A 715 -31.46 -35.01 -41.85
CA ALA A 715 -32.03 -35.29 -43.18
C ALA A 715 -31.08 -36.11 -44.07
N THR A 716 -29.78 -35.85 -44.04
CA THR A 716 -28.79 -36.66 -44.77
C THR A 716 -28.64 -38.06 -44.18
N THR A 717 -28.79 -38.22 -42.86
CA THR A 717 -28.80 -39.53 -42.18
C THR A 717 -29.94 -40.40 -42.69
N GLU A 718 -31.13 -39.82 -42.87
CA GLU A 718 -32.30 -40.52 -43.42
C GLU A 718 -32.04 -41.00 -44.87
N ASN A 719 -31.46 -40.15 -45.71
CA ASN A 719 -31.07 -40.52 -47.08
C ASN A 719 -30.01 -41.64 -47.10
N VAL A 720 -29.00 -41.60 -46.23
CA VAL A 720 -27.97 -42.65 -46.16
C VAL A 720 -28.57 -43.97 -45.65
N ASN A 721 -29.57 -43.90 -44.76
CA ASN A 721 -30.28 -45.09 -44.31
C ASN A 721 -31.10 -45.75 -45.43
N GLU A 722 -31.73 -44.93 -46.28
CA GLU A 722 -32.43 -45.42 -47.48
C GLU A 722 -31.46 -46.11 -48.45
N VAL A 723 -30.29 -45.49 -48.71
CA VAL A 723 -29.22 -46.09 -49.53
C VAL A 723 -28.70 -47.40 -48.91
N ALA A 724 -28.50 -47.45 -47.59
CA ALA A 724 -28.08 -48.67 -46.91
C ALA A 724 -29.13 -49.80 -47.06
N SER A 725 -30.41 -49.46 -46.98
CA SER A 725 -31.52 -50.40 -47.23
C SER A 725 -31.55 -50.90 -48.68
N GLU A 726 -31.34 -50.01 -49.66
CA GLU A 726 -31.25 -50.39 -51.09
C GLU A 726 -30.04 -51.30 -51.35
N VAL A 727 -28.88 -50.99 -50.76
CA VAL A 727 -27.66 -51.80 -50.86
C VAL A 727 -27.89 -53.20 -50.28
N SER A 728 -28.60 -53.29 -49.14
CA SER A 728 -28.96 -54.57 -48.53
C SER A 728 -29.88 -55.41 -49.45
N ALA A 729 -30.94 -54.81 -49.98
CA ALA A 729 -31.86 -55.47 -50.91
C ALA A 729 -31.17 -55.88 -52.23
N GLY A 730 -30.32 -55.02 -52.78
CA GLY A 730 -29.50 -55.32 -53.95
C GLY A 730 -28.50 -56.46 -53.68
N SER A 731 -27.97 -56.57 -52.47
CA SER A 731 -27.10 -57.68 -52.09
C SER A 731 -27.84 -59.02 -52.12
N GLU A 732 -29.10 -59.08 -51.69
CA GLU A 732 -29.92 -60.29 -51.75
C GLU A 732 -30.20 -60.71 -53.20
N GLU A 733 -30.48 -59.75 -54.08
CA GLU A 733 -30.67 -59.99 -55.51
C GLU A 733 -29.39 -60.52 -56.18
N VAL A 734 -28.23 -59.93 -55.84
CA VAL A 734 -26.92 -60.41 -56.30
C VAL A 734 -26.63 -61.82 -55.79
N ALA A 735 -26.97 -62.14 -54.54
CA ALA A 735 -26.81 -63.50 -53.98
C ALA A 735 -27.70 -64.52 -54.69
N SER A 736 -28.97 -64.17 -54.96
CA SER A 736 -29.91 -65.01 -55.71
C SER A 736 -29.45 -65.23 -57.16
N THR A 737 -28.98 -64.18 -57.82
CA THR A 737 -28.44 -64.24 -59.18
C THR A 737 -27.17 -65.09 -59.24
N ALA A 738 -26.29 -64.95 -58.25
CA ALA A 738 -25.11 -65.79 -58.09
C ALA A 738 -25.47 -67.28 -57.92
N GLN A 739 -26.47 -67.61 -57.11
CA GLN A 739 -26.98 -68.99 -57.00
C GLN A 739 -27.51 -69.54 -58.33
N ASN A 740 -28.26 -68.72 -59.08
CA ASN A 740 -28.78 -69.11 -60.40
C ASN A 740 -27.65 -69.32 -61.42
N LEU A 741 -26.64 -68.44 -61.44
CA LEU A 741 -25.45 -68.57 -62.28
C LEU A 741 -24.63 -69.82 -61.92
N ALA A 742 -24.49 -70.13 -60.62
CA ALA A 742 -23.85 -71.38 -60.18
C ALA A 742 -24.59 -72.63 -60.67
N SER A 743 -25.93 -72.59 -60.69
CA SER A 743 -26.77 -73.68 -61.22
C SER A 743 -26.63 -73.85 -62.75
N GLN A 744 -26.58 -72.74 -63.50
CA GLN A 744 -26.36 -72.76 -64.96
C GLN A 744 -24.94 -73.22 -65.33
N ALA A 745 -23.92 -72.79 -64.58
CA ALA A 745 -22.55 -73.27 -64.73
C ALA A 745 -22.43 -74.79 -64.57
N ASN A 746 -23.10 -75.37 -63.56
CA ASN A 746 -23.15 -76.82 -63.36
C ASN A 746 -23.82 -77.57 -64.54
N SER A 747 -24.78 -76.94 -65.22
CA SER A 747 -25.43 -77.53 -66.41
C SER A 747 -24.54 -77.51 -67.65
N LEU A 748 -23.74 -76.47 -67.85
CA LEU A 748 -22.74 -76.38 -68.92
C LEU A 748 -21.60 -77.38 -68.75
N LEU A 749 -21.16 -77.61 -67.50
CA LEU A 749 -20.16 -78.63 -67.14
C LEU A 749 -20.56 -80.05 -67.59
N ALA A 750 -21.87 -80.37 -67.59
CA ALA A 750 -22.36 -81.68 -68.03
C ALA A 750 -22.22 -81.92 -69.55
N ILE A 751 -22.31 -80.87 -70.38
CA ILE A 751 -22.25 -80.96 -71.85
C ILE A 751 -20.82 -81.20 -72.35
N VAL A 752 -19.84 -80.59 -71.70
CA VAL A 752 -18.43 -80.64 -72.08
C VAL A 752 -17.79 -82.03 -71.85
N SER A 753 -18.38 -82.86 -70.98
CA SER A 753 -17.89 -84.21 -70.60
C SER A 753 -17.77 -85.25 -71.74
N LYS A 754 -18.19 -84.93 -72.98
CA LYS A 754 -18.18 -85.83 -74.15
C LYS A 754 -16.90 -85.80 -75.01
N PHE A 755 -15.92 -84.94 -74.71
CA PHE A 755 -14.64 -84.81 -75.45
C PHE A 755 -13.45 -85.22 -74.57
N LYS A 756 -12.36 -85.76 -75.16
CA LYS A 756 -11.13 -86.09 -74.39
C LYS A 756 -10.18 -84.88 -74.33
N ILE A 757 -10.58 -83.96 -73.46
CA ILE A 757 -9.88 -82.70 -73.13
C ILE A 757 -8.94 -82.84 -71.92
N VAL A 758 -8.85 -84.07 -71.37
CA VAL A 758 -7.98 -84.46 -70.24
C VAL A 758 -7.19 -85.71 -70.60
#